data_AF-A0A842W630-F1
#
_entry.id   AF-A0A842W630-F1
#
_cell.length_a   1.000
_cell.length_b   1.000
_cell.length_c   1.000
_cell.angle_alpha   90.00
_cell.angle_beta   90.00
_cell.angle_gamma   90.00
#
_symmetry.space_group_name_H-M   'P 1'
#
loop_
_entity.id
_entity.type
_entity.pdbx_description
1 polymer ?
#
loop_
_entity_poly.entity_id
_entity_poly.type
_entity_poly.pdbx_seq_one_letter_code
_entity_poly.pdbx_strand_id
1 'polypeptide(L)'
;MLCSIFLGIFASNPDAELQKIKELRKDLENRAADLKSREQKVKKIELLKNEEAELKSKIGESKDLFKTLQKETAEQLENYKKFESNLGTKKAEIEAIEKDILKEKQAIDRQKKALARKEQALQKREKEATQKLKSVATRESNIGKKKNAVEKEVAALEKKLAKLKQKYSSKKSELDSDLAKSRQKIRSEISKTEKQIQKKKKELTNKLSKERTELESNFRERKRALEKELEEFRKNIQEKEKEMAAKIKIAENLKKEEKAISDKIKKDKEMLKQIEQEQKKLSKKVSKLKIKEKLLQAQEKALLEREDKVKDKAKELESLKQIKIDTEAALEEKKRTADALSKLVARKEEQLKEMKQQEKALKNLQKDTEKKINALKAEEKKVNKEFNKIQTQEKVLASKEKAILAREKKVVDKEKKLKQLLAVEKQAQESLDAKRKELVKLSSVIKEKDDKLKELKKQEKALTNLKKEVDDKLKAVQKAEKEFENKKKTAEKEITSKRDKAEKEITKARKKMETELAARETDLLTRERKWVENKEKMEKISEDLAAEKKKMEDELKVLKNELALVKEEWTAKENLLKQQLQELNNEKRKVKSVIEKDLDLLKSKEKEVSDAVKNLEKDAEHLEKEEKAAAEKARKLLRERKMFDKKLKKFKTAERQLKSRERVAAKVLKHVEAEKKKIAKQKFKIARVKELKQSLPALEKKYFNLKDEVQKLTTEALNKARKLSKKSKVKKYEKELDQKEQAIHKEYNVLEKERRELERLRSMKDAAFKTYLKREMTEIEEGPYSAAVSRPEIHDKLQEARELLNAGKIDDAIRRVAEIEVWLKKLQLNTDERRNINYDLKDLKTSIKLASL
;
A
#
# COMPACT_ATOMS: atom_id res chain seq x y z
N MET A 1 116.20 -49.02 -17.94
CA MET A 1 115.73 -49.55 -16.64
C MET A 1 114.34 -50.10 -16.89
N LEU A 2 114.24 -51.38 -17.25
CA LEU A 2 114.34 -52.49 -16.30
C LEU A 2 113.44 -52.28 -15.10
N CYS A 3 112.36 -53.05 -15.12
CA CYS A 3 112.05 -54.00 -14.06
C CYS A 3 111.57 -53.46 -12.71
N SER A 4 110.56 -54.20 -12.22
CA SER A 4 110.39 -54.52 -10.81
C SER A 4 109.57 -53.55 -9.97
N ILE A 5 108.27 -53.49 -10.26
CA ILE A 5 107.19 -53.74 -9.27
C ILE A 5 106.05 -54.45 -10.03
N PHE A 6 106.25 -55.69 -10.52
CA PHE A 6 105.99 -56.95 -9.81
C PHE A 6 104.69 -56.99 -9.00
N LEU A 7 103.66 -57.59 -9.63
CA LEU A 7 102.88 -58.71 -9.09
C LEU A 7 102.42 -58.58 -7.63
N GLY A 8 101.21 -58.05 -7.47
CA GLY A 8 100.43 -58.19 -6.26
C GLY A 8 98.95 -57.96 -6.55
N ILE A 9 98.14 -59.01 -6.40
CA ILE A 9 96.66 -59.01 -6.43
C ILE A 9 96.05 -59.11 -7.84
N PHE A 10 96.50 -60.10 -8.61
CA PHE A 10 95.59 -60.95 -9.39
C PHE A 10 94.96 -61.94 -8.41
N ALA A 11 93.95 -61.48 -7.66
CA ALA A 11 93.09 -62.29 -6.80
C ALA A 11 91.88 -61.48 -6.29
N SER A 12 91.35 -60.54 -7.07
CA SER A 12 89.96 -60.15 -6.85
C SER A 12 89.10 -61.27 -7.40
N ASN A 13 88.72 -62.16 -6.50
CA ASN A 13 87.70 -63.18 -6.72
C ASN A 13 86.57 -62.51 -7.53
N PRO A 14 86.22 -62.97 -8.75
CA PRO A 14 85.15 -62.36 -9.54
C PRO A 14 83.86 -62.25 -8.71
N ASP A 15 83.68 -63.14 -7.72
CA ASP A 15 82.61 -63.06 -6.74
C ASP A 15 82.66 -61.84 -5.80
N ALA A 16 83.84 -61.33 -5.44
CA ALA A 16 84.00 -60.14 -4.60
C ALA A 16 83.73 -58.84 -5.38
N GLU A 17 84.11 -58.78 -6.65
CA GLU A 17 83.72 -57.66 -7.54
C GLU A 17 82.23 -57.72 -7.89
N LEU A 18 81.68 -58.93 -8.10
CA LEU A 18 80.25 -59.14 -8.26
C LEU A 18 79.47 -58.76 -7.00
N GLN A 19 80.00 -59.02 -5.80
CA GLN A 19 79.40 -58.56 -4.54
C GLN A 19 79.42 -57.03 -4.42
N LYS A 20 80.55 -56.37 -4.73
CA LYS A 20 80.61 -54.89 -4.76
C LYS A 20 79.63 -54.30 -5.77
N ILE A 21 79.47 -54.90 -6.95
CA ILE A 21 78.50 -54.48 -7.95
C ILE A 21 77.05 -54.70 -7.45
N LYS A 22 76.78 -55.81 -6.75
CA LYS A 22 75.47 -56.08 -6.13
C LYS A 22 75.16 -55.09 -5.00
N GLU A 23 76.14 -54.74 -4.17
CA GLU A 23 76.01 -53.74 -3.11
C GLU A 23 75.77 -52.35 -3.70
N LEU A 24 76.54 -51.93 -4.70
CA LEU A 24 76.33 -50.66 -5.40
C LEU A 24 74.97 -50.61 -6.09
N ARG A 25 74.51 -51.72 -6.68
CA ARG A 25 73.16 -51.81 -7.26
C ARG A 25 72.09 -51.67 -6.19
N LYS A 26 72.26 -52.32 -5.04
CA LYS A 26 71.33 -52.21 -3.89
C LYS A 26 71.31 -50.78 -3.33
N ASP A 27 72.46 -50.11 -3.24
CA ASP A 27 72.55 -48.71 -2.82
C ASP A 27 71.92 -47.76 -3.83
N LEU A 28 72.07 -48.02 -5.14
CA LEU A 28 71.40 -47.26 -6.18
C LEU A 28 69.89 -47.49 -6.17
N GLU A 29 69.43 -48.72 -5.93
CA GLU A 29 68.00 -49.03 -5.76
C GLU A 29 67.43 -48.35 -4.51
N ASN A 30 68.16 -48.35 -3.40
CA ASN A 30 67.78 -47.63 -2.17
C ASN A 30 67.73 -46.11 -2.40
N ARG A 31 68.72 -45.53 -3.09
CA ARG A 31 68.71 -44.10 -3.45
C ARG A 31 67.58 -43.76 -4.42
N ALA A 32 67.27 -44.63 -5.36
CA ALA A 32 66.13 -44.45 -6.27
C ALA A 32 64.80 -44.51 -5.52
N ALA A 33 64.66 -45.42 -4.53
CA ALA A 33 63.50 -45.48 -3.65
C ALA A 33 63.38 -44.23 -2.77
N ASP A 34 64.49 -43.74 -2.21
CA ASP A 34 64.54 -42.49 -1.45
C ASP A 34 64.20 -41.27 -2.31
N LEU A 35 64.68 -41.21 -3.55
CA LEU A 35 64.33 -40.14 -4.50
C LEU A 35 62.85 -40.18 -4.85
N LYS A 36 62.27 -41.37 -5.09
CA LYS A 36 60.82 -41.51 -5.29
C LYS A 36 60.02 -41.07 -4.05
N SER A 37 60.49 -41.42 -2.85
CA SER A 37 59.89 -40.97 -1.59
C SER A 37 59.96 -39.45 -1.42
N ARG A 38 61.10 -38.83 -1.77
CA ARG A 38 61.26 -37.37 -1.77
C ARG A 38 60.38 -36.69 -2.81
N GLU A 39 60.28 -37.25 -4.01
CA GLU A 39 59.40 -36.75 -5.07
C GLU A 39 57.92 -36.77 -4.65
N GLN A 40 57.48 -37.86 -3.99
CA GLN A 40 56.14 -37.93 -3.40
C GLN A 40 55.93 -36.88 -2.30
N LYS A 41 56.94 -36.62 -1.45
CA LYS A 41 56.87 -35.56 -0.44
C LYS A 41 56.80 -34.16 -1.07
N VAL A 42 57.54 -33.91 -2.16
CA VAL A 42 57.47 -32.64 -2.90
C VAL A 42 56.09 -32.44 -3.53
N LYS A 43 55.54 -33.48 -4.18
CA LYS A 43 54.16 -33.45 -4.70
C LYS A 43 53.13 -33.16 -3.61
N LYS A 44 53.32 -33.74 -2.41
CA LYS A 44 52.48 -33.45 -1.24
C LYS A 44 52.61 -32.00 -0.77
N ILE A 45 53.82 -31.44 -0.77
CA ILE A 45 54.05 -30.02 -0.42
C ILE A 45 53.40 -29.09 -1.43
N GLU A 46 53.43 -29.41 -2.72
CA GLU A 46 52.75 -28.61 -3.76
C GLU A 46 51.23 -28.63 -3.59
N LEU A 47 50.64 -29.79 -3.29
CA LEU A 47 49.22 -29.90 -2.96
C LEU A 47 48.86 -29.04 -1.74
N LEU A 48 49.65 -29.12 -0.67
CA LEU A 48 49.44 -28.31 0.54
C LEU A 48 49.58 -26.80 0.27
N LYS A 49 50.48 -26.38 -0.61
CA LYS A 49 50.60 -24.97 -1.03
C LYS A 49 49.36 -24.49 -1.80
N ASN A 50 48.80 -25.34 -2.65
CA ASN A 50 47.56 -25.02 -3.38
C ASN A 50 46.36 -24.94 -2.43
N GLU A 51 46.27 -25.86 -1.46
CA GLU A 51 45.26 -25.80 -0.39
C GLU A 51 45.42 -24.54 0.48
N GLU A 52 46.65 -24.15 0.82
CA GLU A 52 46.92 -22.91 1.56
C GLU A 52 46.47 -21.66 0.77
N ALA A 53 46.73 -21.63 -0.53
CA ALA A 53 46.27 -20.55 -1.41
C ALA A 53 44.74 -20.49 -1.50
N GLU A 54 44.07 -21.64 -1.60
CA GLU A 54 42.61 -21.72 -1.61
C GLU A 54 42.00 -21.26 -0.27
N LEU A 55 42.59 -21.67 0.85
CA LEU A 55 42.18 -21.22 2.18
C LEU A 55 42.39 -19.71 2.37
N LYS A 56 43.50 -19.15 1.88
CA LYS A 56 43.73 -17.69 1.90
C LYS A 56 42.69 -16.95 1.07
N SER A 57 42.29 -17.48 -0.08
CA SER A 57 41.20 -16.92 -0.89
C SER A 57 39.87 -16.93 -0.13
N LYS A 58 39.50 -18.08 0.45
CA LYS A 58 38.28 -18.23 1.26
C LYS A 58 38.26 -17.32 2.49
N ILE A 59 39.41 -17.10 3.14
CA ILE A 59 39.54 -16.15 4.23
C ILE A 59 39.33 -14.71 3.74
N GLY A 60 39.80 -14.36 2.54
CA GLY A 60 39.55 -13.08 1.90
C GLY A 60 38.06 -12.85 1.67
N GLU A 61 37.38 -13.80 1.02
CA GLU A 61 35.93 -13.77 0.79
C GLU A 61 35.13 -13.67 2.09
N SER A 62 35.52 -14.43 3.12
CA SER A 62 34.89 -14.38 4.44
C SER A 62 35.07 -13.02 5.13
N LYS A 63 36.24 -12.38 4.99
CA LYS A 63 36.48 -11.02 5.50
C LYS A 63 35.61 -9.97 4.79
N ASP A 64 35.42 -10.10 3.49
CA ASP A 64 34.59 -9.17 2.74
C ASP A 64 33.10 -9.37 3.07
N LEU A 65 32.64 -10.62 3.23
CA LEU A 65 31.31 -10.93 3.76
C LEU A 65 31.10 -10.37 5.18
N PHE A 66 32.13 -10.44 6.03
CA PHE A 66 32.05 -9.88 7.37
C PHE A 66 31.90 -8.35 7.34
N LYS A 67 32.61 -7.66 6.44
CA LYS A 67 32.46 -6.20 6.24
C LYS A 67 31.08 -5.83 5.70
N THR A 68 30.51 -6.61 4.78
CA THR A 68 29.15 -6.35 4.29
C THR A 68 28.11 -6.56 5.39
N LEU A 69 28.25 -7.61 6.21
CA LEU A 69 27.39 -7.83 7.38
C LEU A 69 27.52 -6.72 8.42
N GLN A 70 28.72 -6.21 8.68
CA GLN A 70 28.92 -5.04 9.56
C GLN A 70 28.23 -3.78 9.02
N LYS A 71 28.25 -3.58 7.71
CA LYS A 71 27.54 -2.47 7.07
C LYS A 71 26.02 -2.63 7.15
N GLU A 72 25.50 -3.81 6.84
CA GLU A 72 24.07 -4.12 6.93
C GLU A 72 23.54 -3.98 8.37
N THR A 73 24.29 -4.46 9.36
CA THR A 73 23.92 -4.29 10.77
C THR A 73 23.93 -2.83 11.21
N ALA A 74 24.88 -2.01 10.74
CA ALA A 74 24.89 -0.57 11.00
C ALA A 74 23.67 0.14 10.37
N GLU A 75 23.30 -0.21 9.14
CA GLU A 75 22.11 0.32 8.45
C GLU A 75 20.82 -0.11 9.16
N GLN A 76 20.73 -1.36 9.62
CA GLN A 76 19.61 -1.85 10.42
C GLN A 76 19.48 -1.09 11.75
N LEU A 77 20.60 -0.81 12.41
CA LEU A 77 20.62 -0.05 13.66
C LEU A 77 20.16 1.40 13.45
N GLU A 78 20.54 2.03 12.34
CA GLU A 78 20.06 3.37 11.99
C GLU A 78 18.56 3.37 11.66
N ASN A 79 18.07 2.35 10.94
CA ASN A 79 16.65 2.17 10.67
C ASN A 79 15.86 1.94 11.97
N TYR A 80 16.42 1.20 12.93
CA TYR A 80 15.81 1.01 14.24
C TYR A 80 15.69 2.33 15.01
N LYS A 81 16.74 3.17 15.01
CA LYS A 81 16.69 4.51 15.63
C LYS A 81 15.63 5.42 14.99
N LYS A 82 15.48 5.38 13.66
CA LYS A 82 14.41 6.11 12.95
C LYS A 82 13.02 5.56 13.30
N PHE A 83 12.91 4.25 13.50
CA PHE A 83 11.66 3.64 13.94
C PHE A 83 11.30 4.02 15.38
N GLU A 84 12.26 4.06 16.30
CA GLU A 84 12.06 4.54 17.67
C GLU A 84 11.61 6.00 17.71
N SER A 85 12.20 6.89 16.90
CA SER A 85 11.75 8.29 16.84
C SER A 85 10.31 8.41 16.33
N ASN A 86 9.94 7.63 15.30
CA ASN A 86 8.58 7.55 14.78
C ASN A 86 7.58 6.96 15.78
N LEU A 87 8.01 6.02 16.64
CA LEU A 87 7.19 5.55 17.75
C LEU A 87 7.00 6.64 18.81
N GLY A 88 8.03 7.44 19.08
CA GLY A 88 7.94 8.59 19.97
C GLY A 88 6.92 9.63 19.50
N THR A 89 6.93 9.98 18.21
CA THR A 89 5.96 10.93 17.63
C THR A 89 4.54 10.36 17.66
N LYS A 90 4.35 9.08 17.29
CA LYS A 90 3.04 8.43 17.36
C LYS A 90 2.50 8.32 18.79
N LYS A 91 3.35 8.08 19.79
CA LYS A 91 2.94 8.11 21.21
C LYS A 91 2.43 9.49 21.60
N ALA A 92 3.12 10.55 21.20
CA ALA A 92 2.67 11.92 21.45
C ALA A 92 1.34 12.26 20.73
N GLU A 93 1.14 11.77 19.51
CA GLU A 93 -0.14 11.91 18.79
C GLU A 93 -1.27 11.16 19.50
N ILE A 94 -1.03 9.94 19.99
CA ILE A 94 -2.00 9.17 20.78
C ILE A 94 -2.36 9.92 22.05
N GLU A 95 -1.39 10.45 22.80
CA GLU A 95 -1.65 11.26 24.00
C GLU A 95 -2.47 12.52 23.69
N ALA A 96 -2.24 13.16 22.54
CA ALA A 96 -3.03 14.31 22.10
C ALA A 96 -4.49 13.92 21.80
N ILE A 97 -4.69 12.80 21.09
CA ILE A 97 -6.02 12.25 20.78
C ILE A 97 -6.75 11.86 22.07
N GLU A 98 -6.08 11.21 23.02
CA GLU A 98 -6.67 10.85 24.31
C GLU A 98 -7.14 12.06 25.11
N LYS A 99 -6.35 13.15 25.10
CA LYS A 99 -6.75 14.43 25.72
C LYS A 99 -7.99 15.03 25.05
N ASP A 100 -8.11 14.94 23.73
CA ASP A 100 -9.27 15.47 23.01
C ASP A 100 -10.52 14.60 23.22
N ILE A 101 -10.39 13.28 23.24
CA ILE A 101 -11.47 12.35 23.64
C ILE A 101 -11.97 12.67 25.05
N LEU A 102 -11.08 12.99 25.99
CA LEU A 102 -11.45 13.37 27.34
C LEU A 102 -12.25 14.68 27.38
N LYS A 103 -11.84 15.70 26.62
CA LYS A 103 -12.60 16.96 26.48
C LYS A 103 -13.99 16.72 25.88
N GLU A 104 -14.09 15.87 24.88
CA GLU A 104 -15.35 15.56 24.21
C GLU A 104 -16.30 14.78 25.12
N LYS A 105 -15.80 13.81 25.89
CA LYS A 105 -16.57 13.13 26.95
C LYS A 105 -17.13 14.13 27.97
N GLN A 106 -16.31 15.08 28.44
CA GLN A 106 -16.77 16.13 29.35
C GLN A 106 -17.84 17.04 28.71
N ALA A 107 -17.74 17.33 27.42
CA ALA A 107 -18.75 18.10 26.70
C ALA A 107 -20.08 17.34 26.59
N ILE A 108 -20.03 16.03 26.29
CA ILE A 108 -21.21 15.15 26.26
C ILE A 108 -21.88 15.09 27.64
N ASP A 109 -21.12 14.96 28.73
CA ASP A 109 -21.69 14.94 30.08
C ASP A 109 -22.34 16.26 30.47
N ARG A 110 -21.79 17.40 30.03
CA ARG A 110 -22.44 18.71 30.18
C ARG A 110 -23.75 18.78 29.40
N GLN A 111 -23.79 18.25 28.18
CA GLN A 111 -25.02 18.19 27.38
C GLN A 111 -26.08 17.28 28.01
N LYS A 112 -25.70 16.11 28.52
CA LYS A 112 -26.61 15.20 29.26
C LYS A 112 -27.20 15.89 30.48
N LYS A 113 -26.39 16.60 31.27
CA LYS A 113 -26.87 17.38 32.42
C LYS A 113 -27.81 18.51 31.99
N ALA A 114 -27.55 19.17 30.87
CA ALA A 114 -28.42 20.22 30.34
C ALA A 114 -29.77 19.66 29.85
N LEU A 115 -29.77 18.48 29.21
CA LEU A 115 -30.99 17.79 28.81
C LEU A 115 -31.83 17.34 30.01
N ALA A 116 -31.21 16.74 31.03
CA ALA A 116 -31.90 16.36 32.26
C ALA A 116 -32.57 17.55 32.95
N ARG A 117 -31.92 18.73 32.96
CA ARG A 117 -32.51 19.97 33.48
C ARG A 117 -33.70 20.45 32.65
N LYS A 118 -33.63 20.35 31.32
CA LYS A 118 -34.76 20.70 30.44
C LYS A 118 -35.94 19.77 30.65
N GLU A 119 -35.69 18.48 30.82
CA GLU A 119 -36.72 17.48 31.09
C GLU A 119 -37.42 17.73 32.44
N GLN A 120 -36.66 18.01 33.50
CA GLN A 120 -37.23 18.43 34.79
C GLN A 120 -38.05 19.72 34.69
N ALA A 121 -37.61 20.70 33.90
CA ALA A 121 -38.36 21.94 33.68
C ALA A 121 -39.68 21.69 32.93
N LEU A 122 -39.70 20.76 31.97
CA LEU A 122 -40.91 20.35 31.27
C LEU A 122 -41.89 19.63 32.21
N GLN A 123 -41.41 18.69 33.02
CA GLN A 123 -42.24 18.01 34.03
C GLN A 123 -42.83 19.00 35.05
N LYS A 124 -42.08 20.05 35.42
CA LYS A 124 -42.60 21.10 36.31
C LYS A 124 -43.71 21.91 35.63
N ARG A 125 -43.54 22.29 34.35
CA ARG A 125 -44.58 22.98 33.57
C ARG A 125 -45.84 22.12 33.36
N GLU A 126 -45.67 20.81 33.19
CA GLU A 126 -46.78 19.87 33.06
C GLU A 126 -47.58 19.74 34.38
N LYS A 127 -46.88 19.70 35.52
CA LYS A 127 -47.49 19.76 36.85
C LYS A 127 -48.22 21.09 37.10
N GLU A 128 -47.63 22.21 36.69
CA GLU A 128 -48.27 23.54 36.78
C GLU A 128 -49.52 23.64 35.88
N ALA A 129 -49.49 23.05 34.69
CA ALA A 129 -50.64 23.01 33.78
C ALA A 129 -51.80 22.14 34.35
N THR A 130 -51.48 20.98 34.92
CA THR A 130 -52.48 20.13 35.59
C THR A 130 -53.04 20.76 36.87
N GLN A 131 -52.25 21.56 37.59
CA GLN A 131 -52.71 22.31 38.76
C GLN A 131 -53.62 23.49 38.37
N LYS A 132 -53.33 24.17 37.25
CA LYS A 132 -54.23 25.20 36.67
C LYS A 132 -55.56 24.61 36.23
N LEU A 133 -55.56 23.41 35.63
CA LEU A 133 -56.79 22.66 35.31
C LEU A 133 -57.64 22.35 36.56
N LYS A 134 -57.02 21.97 37.67
CA LYS A 134 -57.74 21.73 38.94
C LYS A 134 -58.31 23.00 39.58
N SER A 135 -57.68 24.16 39.37
CA SER A 135 -58.21 25.46 39.84
C SER A 135 -59.39 26.00 39.02
N VAL A 136 -59.57 25.50 37.79
CA VAL A 136 -60.75 25.78 36.95
C VAL A 136 -61.95 24.96 37.45
N ALA A 137 -61.73 23.69 37.81
CA ALA A 137 -62.76 22.81 38.37
C ALA A 137 -63.31 23.30 39.73
N THR A 138 -62.51 24.00 40.55
CA THR A 138 -63.00 24.58 41.83
C THR A 138 -63.74 25.91 41.66
N ARG A 139 -63.54 26.64 40.54
CA ARG A 139 -64.36 27.80 40.18
C ARG A 139 -65.75 27.41 39.67
N GLU A 140 -65.91 26.20 39.14
CA GLU A 140 -67.21 25.64 38.71
C GLU A 140 -68.15 25.33 39.87
N SER A 141 -67.62 25.01 41.06
CA SER A 141 -68.42 24.72 42.27
C SER A 141 -69.14 25.95 42.85
N ASN A 142 -68.55 27.15 42.72
CA ASN A 142 -69.12 28.39 43.28
C ASN A 142 -70.19 29.07 42.39
N ILE A 143 -70.44 28.57 41.18
CA ILE A 143 -71.45 29.11 40.23
C ILE A 143 -72.82 28.38 40.39
N GLY A 144 -72.89 27.32 41.20
CA GLY A 144 -74.12 26.55 41.41
C GLY A 144 -75.31 27.33 42.01
N LYS A 145 -75.06 28.44 42.72
CA LYS A 145 -76.14 29.23 43.35
C LYS A 145 -76.70 30.38 42.49
N LYS A 146 -76.09 30.69 41.33
CA LYS A 146 -76.62 31.68 40.36
C LYS A 146 -77.30 31.05 39.13
N LYS A 147 -77.37 29.71 39.08
CA LYS A 147 -77.80 28.92 37.92
C LYS A 147 -79.29 29.06 37.57
N ASN A 148 -80.18 29.17 38.56
CA ASN A 148 -81.63 29.13 38.30
C ASN A 148 -82.21 30.40 37.67
N ALA A 149 -81.48 31.52 37.67
CA ALA A 149 -81.91 32.76 37.01
C ALA A 149 -81.45 32.85 35.55
N VAL A 150 -80.32 32.23 35.20
CA VAL A 150 -79.70 32.29 33.87
C VAL A 150 -80.30 31.26 32.89
N GLU A 151 -80.90 30.17 33.38
CA GLU A 151 -81.53 29.13 32.55
C GLU A 151 -82.66 29.68 31.64
N LYS A 152 -83.31 30.79 32.02
CA LYS A 152 -84.32 31.45 31.17
C LYS A 152 -83.71 32.31 30.05
N GLU A 153 -82.51 32.86 30.24
CA GLU A 153 -81.80 33.65 29.21
C GLU A 153 -81.03 32.76 28.22
N VAL A 154 -80.56 31.58 28.66
CA VAL A 154 -79.86 30.60 27.82
C VAL A 154 -80.74 30.07 26.68
N ALA A 155 -82.01 29.78 26.94
CA ALA A 155 -82.94 29.31 25.90
C ALA A 155 -83.13 30.33 24.75
N ALA A 156 -83.04 31.63 25.04
CA ALA A 156 -83.11 32.69 24.04
C ALA A 156 -81.81 32.84 23.24
N LEU A 157 -80.66 32.64 23.88
CA LEU A 157 -79.33 32.67 23.24
C LEU A 157 -79.06 31.42 22.40
N GLU A 158 -79.57 30.26 22.77
CA GLU A 158 -79.44 29.02 21.99
C GLU A 158 -80.15 29.11 20.63
N LYS A 159 -81.32 29.77 20.55
CA LYS A 159 -81.99 30.07 19.27
C LYS A 159 -81.16 31.02 18.39
N LYS A 160 -80.42 31.97 18.97
CA LYS A 160 -79.52 32.86 18.21
C LYS A 160 -78.25 32.13 17.76
N LEU A 161 -77.71 31.23 18.58
CA LEU A 161 -76.53 30.43 18.29
C LEU A 161 -76.78 29.42 17.15
N ALA A 162 -77.98 28.83 17.08
CA ALA A 162 -78.38 27.97 15.96
C ALA A 162 -78.40 28.72 14.62
N LYS A 163 -78.95 29.95 14.58
CA LYS A 163 -78.96 30.81 13.39
C LYS A 163 -77.55 31.23 12.96
N LEU A 164 -76.65 31.49 13.90
CA LEU A 164 -75.25 31.83 13.61
C LEU A 164 -74.45 30.63 13.11
N LYS A 165 -74.67 29.43 13.64
CA LYS A 165 -74.07 28.19 13.14
C LYS A 165 -74.49 27.89 11.70
N GLN A 166 -75.76 28.10 11.36
CA GLN A 166 -76.25 27.95 9.99
C GLN A 166 -75.59 28.94 9.02
N LYS A 167 -75.48 30.22 9.40
CA LYS A 167 -74.78 31.26 8.62
C LYS A 167 -73.28 31.00 8.48
N TYR A 168 -72.65 30.46 9.51
CA TYR A 168 -71.23 30.07 9.45
C TYR A 168 -71.03 28.90 8.49
N SER A 169 -71.91 27.90 8.53
CA SER A 169 -71.87 26.76 7.62
C SER A 169 -72.03 27.17 6.17
N SER A 170 -72.99 28.05 5.85
CA SER A 170 -73.20 28.54 4.48
C SER A 170 -72.02 29.36 3.98
N LYS A 171 -71.44 30.22 4.83
CA LYS A 171 -70.30 31.06 4.45
C LYS A 171 -68.99 30.28 4.33
N LYS A 172 -68.84 29.22 5.11
CA LYS A 172 -67.72 28.27 4.98
C LYS A 172 -67.80 27.50 3.66
N SER A 173 -68.98 27.00 3.27
CA SER A 173 -69.16 26.33 1.98
C SER A 173 -68.94 27.28 0.79
N GLU A 174 -69.32 28.55 0.92
CA GLU A 174 -69.02 29.59 -0.08
C GLU A 174 -67.51 29.82 -0.22
N LEU A 175 -66.82 30.01 0.90
CA LEU A 175 -65.37 30.20 0.92
C LEU A 175 -64.62 29.00 0.33
N ASP A 176 -65.04 27.78 0.69
CA ASP A 176 -64.44 26.54 0.18
C ASP A 176 -64.68 26.39 -1.34
N SER A 177 -65.85 26.80 -1.84
CA SER A 177 -66.17 26.83 -3.28
C SER A 177 -65.33 27.85 -4.04
N ASP A 178 -65.18 29.06 -3.50
CA ASP A 178 -64.40 30.11 -4.14
C ASP A 178 -62.89 29.82 -4.09
N LEU A 179 -62.41 29.23 -3.00
CA LEU A 179 -61.04 28.70 -2.92
C LEU A 179 -60.82 27.57 -3.92
N ALA A 180 -61.80 26.69 -4.13
CA ALA A 180 -61.71 25.63 -5.13
C ALA A 180 -61.61 26.20 -6.56
N LYS A 181 -62.47 27.17 -6.91
CA LYS A 181 -62.42 27.88 -8.20
C LYS A 181 -61.11 28.62 -8.40
N SER A 182 -60.63 29.33 -7.38
CA SER A 182 -59.34 30.05 -7.43
C SER A 182 -58.17 29.08 -7.59
N ARG A 183 -58.16 27.95 -6.88
CA ARG A 183 -57.16 26.89 -7.03
C ARG A 183 -57.18 26.28 -8.43
N GLN A 184 -58.37 26.06 -9.00
CA GLN A 184 -58.52 25.52 -10.35
C GLN A 184 -58.00 26.51 -11.41
N LYS A 185 -58.30 27.80 -11.27
CA LYS A 185 -57.78 28.86 -12.14
C LYS A 185 -56.24 28.92 -12.09
N ILE A 186 -55.66 28.94 -10.89
CA ILE A 186 -54.20 28.93 -10.69
C ILE A 186 -53.58 27.67 -11.32
N ARG A 187 -54.18 26.49 -11.15
CA ARG A 187 -53.69 25.24 -11.78
C ARG A 187 -53.70 25.32 -13.31
N SER A 188 -54.73 25.92 -13.90
CA SER A 188 -54.81 26.08 -15.36
C SER A 188 -53.76 27.06 -15.91
N GLU A 189 -53.45 28.12 -15.17
CA GLU A 189 -52.40 29.09 -15.53
C GLU A 189 -51.01 28.49 -15.37
N ILE A 190 -50.76 27.74 -14.29
CA ILE A 190 -49.51 26.97 -14.12
C ILE A 190 -49.31 26.02 -15.30
N SER A 191 -50.33 25.25 -15.69
CA SER A 191 -50.22 24.34 -16.84
C SER A 191 -49.91 25.05 -18.17
N LYS A 192 -50.51 26.23 -18.41
CA LYS A 192 -50.19 27.05 -19.60
C LYS A 192 -48.75 27.54 -19.58
N THR A 193 -48.26 28.03 -18.44
CA THR A 193 -46.88 28.50 -18.30
C THR A 193 -45.87 27.37 -18.42
N GLU A 194 -46.16 26.19 -17.87
CA GLU A 194 -45.31 25.00 -18.01
C GLU A 194 -45.17 24.58 -19.48
N LYS A 195 -46.27 24.58 -20.25
CA LYS A 195 -46.22 24.30 -21.70
C LYS A 195 -45.38 25.33 -22.46
N GLN A 196 -45.48 26.62 -22.12
CA GLN A 196 -44.65 27.67 -22.72
C GLN A 196 -43.16 27.52 -22.36
N ILE A 197 -42.85 27.19 -21.11
CA ILE A 197 -41.48 26.90 -20.66
C ILE A 197 -40.91 25.69 -21.40
N GLN A 198 -41.70 24.62 -21.56
CA GLN A 198 -41.27 23.44 -22.32
C GLN A 198 -41.01 23.76 -23.79
N LYS A 199 -41.86 24.58 -24.43
CA LYS A 199 -41.65 25.03 -25.82
C LYS A 199 -40.35 25.82 -25.97
N LYS A 200 -40.14 26.85 -25.12
CA LYS A 200 -38.90 27.64 -25.10
C LYS A 200 -37.66 26.80 -24.80
N LYS A 201 -37.79 25.80 -23.91
CA LYS A 201 -36.71 24.87 -23.62
C LYS A 201 -36.31 24.07 -24.85
N LYS A 202 -37.28 23.53 -25.62
CA LYS A 202 -37.01 22.83 -26.88
C LYS A 202 -36.35 23.75 -27.91
N GLU A 203 -36.82 24.98 -28.05
CA GLU A 203 -36.21 25.98 -28.94
C GLU A 203 -34.75 26.30 -28.57
N LEU A 204 -34.47 26.51 -27.28
CA LEU A 204 -33.10 26.75 -26.81
C LEU A 204 -32.19 25.54 -27.00
N THR A 205 -32.68 24.32 -26.74
CA THR A 205 -31.91 23.10 -27.00
C THR A 205 -31.56 22.95 -28.48
N ASN A 206 -32.51 23.26 -29.37
CA ASN A 206 -32.27 23.18 -30.82
C ASN A 206 -31.31 24.27 -31.32
N LYS A 207 -31.33 25.47 -30.73
CA LYS A 207 -30.35 26.53 -31.03
C LYS A 207 -28.96 26.14 -30.56
N LEU A 208 -28.83 25.68 -29.31
CA LEU A 208 -27.56 25.21 -28.76
C LEU A 208 -26.99 24.02 -29.54
N SER A 209 -27.83 23.09 -30.03
CA SER A 209 -27.35 22.00 -30.87
C SER A 209 -26.81 22.48 -32.22
N LYS A 210 -27.44 23.49 -32.83
CA LYS A 210 -26.97 24.08 -34.10
C LYS A 210 -25.66 24.84 -33.93
N GLU A 211 -25.59 25.72 -32.92
CA GLU A 211 -24.36 26.47 -32.60
C GLU A 211 -23.21 25.53 -32.26
N ARG A 212 -23.49 24.43 -31.55
CA ARG A 212 -22.49 23.40 -31.25
C ARG A 212 -22.00 22.70 -32.51
N THR A 213 -22.88 22.34 -33.44
CA THR A 213 -22.47 21.71 -34.71
C THR A 213 -21.67 22.66 -35.60
N GLU A 214 -22.02 23.94 -35.63
CA GLU A 214 -21.28 24.98 -36.36
C GLU A 214 -19.89 25.21 -35.76
N LEU A 215 -19.80 25.35 -34.43
CA LEU A 215 -18.52 25.46 -33.73
C LEU A 215 -17.65 24.21 -33.95
N GLU A 216 -18.23 23.01 -33.85
CA GLU A 216 -17.50 21.77 -34.10
C GLU A 216 -16.99 21.68 -35.55
N SER A 217 -17.76 22.16 -36.53
CA SER A 217 -17.30 22.27 -37.93
C SER A 217 -16.14 23.25 -38.07
N ASN A 218 -16.28 24.45 -37.51
CA ASN A 218 -15.24 25.49 -37.55
C ASN A 218 -13.95 25.03 -36.85
N PHE A 219 -14.06 24.33 -35.72
CA PHE A 219 -12.90 23.75 -35.04
C PHE A 219 -12.21 22.68 -35.89
N ARG A 220 -12.97 21.82 -36.59
CA ARG A 220 -12.39 20.81 -37.49
C ARG A 220 -11.68 21.46 -38.67
N GLU A 221 -12.26 22.51 -39.24
CA GLU A 221 -11.64 23.26 -40.35
C GLU A 221 -10.37 23.99 -39.90
N ARG A 222 -10.42 24.69 -38.76
CA ARG A 222 -9.24 25.36 -38.21
C ARG A 222 -8.14 24.38 -37.83
N LYS A 223 -8.50 23.22 -37.29
CA LYS A 223 -7.54 22.14 -36.99
C LYS A 223 -6.87 21.62 -38.26
N ARG A 224 -7.64 21.35 -39.32
CA ARG A 224 -7.09 20.94 -40.62
C ARG A 224 -6.17 22.01 -41.24
N ALA A 225 -6.51 23.29 -41.09
CA ALA A 225 -5.66 24.38 -41.56
C ALA A 225 -4.32 24.44 -40.80
N LEU A 226 -4.37 24.38 -39.47
CA LEU A 226 -3.16 24.33 -38.64
C LEU A 226 -2.31 23.10 -38.90
N GLU A 227 -2.92 21.93 -39.13
CA GLU A 227 -2.20 20.72 -39.52
C GLU A 227 -1.48 20.88 -40.86
N LYS A 228 -2.09 21.55 -41.84
CA LYS A 228 -1.44 21.87 -43.12
C LYS A 228 -0.27 22.85 -42.95
N GLU A 229 -0.47 23.92 -42.18
CA GLU A 229 0.60 24.89 -41.88
C GLU A 229 1.79 24.22 -41.17
N LEU A 230 1.52 23.36 -40.18
CA LEU A 230 2.58 22.61 -39.48
C LEU A 230 3.32 21.64 -40.41
N GLU A 231 2.63 21.01 -41.36
CA GLU A 231 3.25 20.12 -42.33
C GLU A 231 4.13 20.89 -43.33
N GLU A 232 3.72 22.09 -43.75
CA GLU A 232 4.55 23.00 -44.54
C GLU A 232 5.80 23.45 -43.76
N PHE A 233 5.64 23.83 -42.50
CA PHE A 233 6.79 24.17 -41.64
C PHE A 233 7.77 23.01 -41.49
N ARG A 234 7.27 21.78 -41.33
CA ARG A 234 8.13 20.58 -41.26
C ARG A 234 8.92 20.36 -42.55
N LYS A 235 8.29 20.52 -43.71
CA LYS A 235 8.97 20.42 -45.02
C LYS A 235 10.08 21.47 -45.14
N ASN A 236 9.78 22.72 -44.76
CA ASN A 236 10.78 23.79 -44.77
C ASN A 236 11.95 23.52 -43.81
N ILE A 237 11.69 22.98 -42.62
CA ILE A 237 12.74 22.57 -41.68
C ILE A 237 13.61 21.47 -42.29
N GLN A 238 13.01 20.43 -42.88
CA GLN A 238 13.76 19.34 -43.53
C GLN A 238 14.62 19.83 -44.71
N GLU A 239 14.12 20.78 -45.51
CA GLU A 239 14.91 21.39 -46.58
C GLU A 239 16.09 22.18 -46.03
N LYS A 240 15.89 22.95 -44.95
CA LYS A 240 16.97 23.70 -44.28
C LYS A 240 17.99 22.77 -43.62
N GLU A 241 17.56 21.66 -43.05
CA GLU A 241 18.46 20.63 -42.52
C GLU A 241 19.31 20.01 -43.64
N LYS A 242 18.73 19.71 -44.80
CA LYS A 242 19.48 19.24 -45.98
C LYS A 242 20.48 20.28 -46.46
N GLU A 243 20.09 21.55 -46.51
CA GLU A 243 20.97 22.67 -46.88
C GLU A 243 22.14 22.80 -45.90
N MET A 244 21.87 22.73 -44.60
CA MET A 244 22.89 22.78 -43.54
C MET A 244 23.82 21.56 -43.60
N ALA A 245 23.29 20.35 -43.83
CA ALA A 245 24.10 19.14 -43.98
C ALA A 245 25.03 19.23 -45.20
N ALA A 246 24.57 19.81 -46.32
CA ALA A 246 25.41 20.07 -47.48
C ALA A 246 26.53 21.07 -47.16
N LYS A 247 26.22 22.17 -46.44
CA LYS A 247 27.21 23.15 -45.99
C LYS A 247 28.25 22.54 -45.03
N ILE A 248 27.82 21.66 -44.12
CA ILE A 248 28.74 20.93 -43.22
C ILE A 248 29.69 20.04 -44.03
N LYS A 249 29.19 19.28 -45.01
CA LYS A 249 30.04 18.46 -45.89
C LYS A 249 31.07 19.29 -46.66
N ILE A 250 30.67 20.46 -47.16
CA ILE A 250 31.60 21.40 -47.82
C ILE A 250 32.67 21.87 -46.83
N ALA A 251 32.28 22.28 -45.62
CA ALA A 251 33.24 22.71 -44.59
C ALA A 251 34.21 21.59 -44.17
N GLU A 252 33.74 20.34 -44.07
CA GLU A 252 34.60 19.19 -43.79
C GLU A 252 35.60 18.91 -44.91
N ASN A 253 35.18 19.03 -46.17
CA ASN A 253 36.08 18.87 -47.31
C ASN A 253 37.15 19.98 -47.33
N LEU A 254 36.76 21.24 -47.08
CA LEU A 254 37.70 22.35 -46.96
C LEU A 254 38.72 22.13 -45.82
N LYS A 255 38.29 21.59 -44.67
CA LYS A 255 39.22 21.21 -43.58
C LYS A 255 40.20 20.12 -43.98
N LYS A 256 39.77 19.13 -44.79
CA LYS A 256 40.66 18.08 -45.31
C LYS A 256 41.68 18.66 -46.29
N GLU A 257 41.26 19.59 -47.15
CA GLU A 257 42.14 20.31 -48.07
C GLU A 257 43.15 21.20 -47.30
N GLU A 258 42.69 21.94 -46.30
CA GLU A 258 43.54 22.77 -45.43
C GLU A 258 44.60 21.92 -44.72
N LYS A 259 44.21 20.74 -44.21
CA LYS A 259 45.16 19.79 -43.61
C LYS A 259 46.17 19.26 -44.63
N ALA A 260 45.71 18.92 -45.83
CA ALA A 260 46.59 18.47 -46.92
C ALA A 260 47.58 19.57 -47.35
N ILE A 261 47.14 20.83 -47.39
CA ILE A 261 48.00 21.99 -47.66
C ILE A 261 49.00 22.21 -46.53
N SER A 262 48.57 22.15 -45.27
CA SER A 262 49.45 22.23 -44.10
C SER A 262 50.53 21.14 -44.12
N ASP A 263 50.16 19.90 -44.45
CA ASP A 263 51.10 18.79 -44.53
C ASP A 263 52.07 18.92 -45.72
N LYS A 264 51.62 19.50 -46.85
CA LYS A 264 52.52 19.89 -47.96
C LYS A 264 53.51 20.98 -47.53
N ILE A 265 53.04 22.04 -46.85
CA ILE A 265 53.90 23.12 -46.34
C ILE A 265 54.95 22.58 -45.36
N LYS A 266 54.60 21.60 -44.52
CA LYS A 266 55.57 20.95 -43.62
C LYS A 266 56.64 20.19 -44.41
N LYS A 267 56.24 19.41 -45.42
CA LYS A 267 57.18 18.70 -46.30
C LYS A 267 58.09 19.67 -47.06
N ASP A 268 57.54 20.76 -47.59
CA ASP A 268 58.32 21.77 -48.31
C ASP A 268 59.32 22.48 -47.39
N LYS A 269 58.94 22.76 -46.13
CA LYS A 269 59.88 23.29 -45.12
C LYS A 269 60.99 22.31 -44.77
N GLU A 270 60.69 21.01 -44.71
CA GLU A 270 61.71 19.98 -44.49
C GLU A 270 62.64 19.83 -45.69
N MET A 271 62.11 19.86 -46.92
CA MET A 271 62.91 19.87 -48.14
C MET A 271 63.80 21.11 -48.22
N LEU A 272 63.29 22.30 -47.87
CA LEU A 272 64.11 23.52 -47.81
C LEU A 272 65.25 23.40 -46.81
N LYS A 273 65.02 22.83 -45.62
CA LYS A 273 66.09 22.56 -44.65
C LYS A 273 67.14 21.59 -45.19
N GLN A 274 66.72 20.57 -45.93
CA GLN A 274 67.65 19.63 -46.57
C GLN A 274 68.46 20.33 -47.66
N ILE A 275 67.82 21.14 -48.50
CA ILE A 275 68.49 21.94 -49.54
C ILE A 275 69.49 22.93 -48.92
N GLU A 276 69.14 23.63 -47.82
CA GLU A 276 70.07 24.52 -47.12
C GLU A 276 71.28 23.77 -46.54
N GLN A 277 71.06 22.56 -45.99
CA GLN A 277 72.14 21.71 -45.51
C GLN A 277 73.02 21.22 -46.66
N GLU A 278 72.44 20.89 -47.81
CA GLU A 278 73.17 20.52 -49.02
C GLU A 278 73.94 21.70 -49.60
N GLN A 279 73.38 22.91 -49.63
CA GLN A 279 74.10 24.13 -50.02
C GLN A 279 75.29 24.40 -49.09
N LYS A 280 75.15 24.20 -47.77
CA LYS A 280 76.28 24.29 -46.82
C LYS A 280 77.34 23.20 -47.08
N LYS A 281 76.92 21.98 -47.43
CA LYS A 281 77.84 20.89 -47.81
C LYS A 281 78.53 21.16 -49.15
N LEU A 282 77.82 21.70 -50.14
CA LEU A 282 78.33 22.07 -51.45
C LEU A 282 79.27 23.27 -51.37
N SER A 283 78.95 24.30 -50.58
CA SER A 283 79.86 25.41 -50.27
C SER A 283 81.19 24.92 -49.68
N LYS A 284 81.13 23.98 -48.73
CA LYS A 284 82.32 23.30 -48.17
C LYS A 284 83.03 22.37 -49.16
N LYS A 285 82.34 21.83 -50.17
CA LYS A 285 82.94 21.05 -51.25
C LYS A 285 83.59 21.95 -52.31
N VAL A 286 83.01 23.09 -52.66
CA VAL A 286 83.56 24.05 -53.64
C VAL A 286 84.87 24.67 -53.11
N SER A 287 84.97 24.97 -51.81
CA SER A 287 86.24 25.43 -51.22
C SER A 287 87.31 24.34 -51.19
N LYS A 288 86.93 23.06 -51.05
CA LYS A 288 87.86 21.91 -51.12
C LYS A 288 88.21 21.51 -52.56
N LEU A 289 87.30 21.70 -53.53
CA LEU A 289 87.50 21.39 -54.95
C LEU A 289 88.40 22.44 -55.62
N LYS A 290 88.31 23.72 -55.25
CA LYS A 290 89.31 24.74 -55.68
C LYS A 290 90.75 24.44 -55.22
N ILE A 291 90.91 23.67 -54.14
CA ILE A 291 92.22 23.22 -53.63
C ILE A 291 92.65 21.91 -54.33
N LYS A 292 91.70 21.03 -54.69
CA LYS A 292 91.98 19.78 -55.44
C LYS A 292 92.19 19.98 -56.95
N GLU A 293 91.56 20.96 -57.57
CA GLU A 293 91.71 21.29 -59.00
C GLU A 293 93.14 21.76 -59.32
N LYS A 294 93.78 22.49 -58.40
CA LYS A 294 95.22 22.83 -58.50
C LYS A 294 96.17 21.64 -58.30
N LEU A 295 95.69 20.54 -57.72
CA LEU A 295 96.45 19.31 -57.45
C LEU A 295 96.22 18.24 -58.54
N LEU A 296 95.06 18.22 -59.20
CA LEU A 296 94.69 17.28 -60.26
C LEU A 296 95.27 17.61 -61.63
N GLN A 297 95.57 18.88 -61.93
CA GLN A 297 96.34 19.26 -63.13
C GLN A 297 97.78 18.68 -63.12
N ALA A 298 98.27 18.20 -61.97
CA ALA A 298 99.56 17.52 -61.83
C ALA A 298 99.48 15.99 -61.90
N GLN A 299 98.29 15.38 -61.85
CA GLN A 299 98.11 13.90 -61.75
C GLN A 299 97.46 13.24 -62.98
N GLU A 300 96.76 13.98 -63.85
CA GLU A 300 96.12 13.43 -65.07
C GLU A 300 97.09 13.02 -66.19
N LYS A 301 98.41 13.06 -65.95
CA LYS A 301 99.44 12.58 -66.89
C LYS A 301 99.77 11.08 -66.75
N ALA A 302 99.09 10.33 -65.87
CA ALA A 302 99.46 8.95 -65.57
C ALA A 302 98.27 8.00 -65.39
N LEU A 303 97.92 7.22 -66.43
CA LEU A 303 97.28 5.89 -66.31
C LEU A 303 95.75 5.94 -66.10
N LEU A 304 94.90 5.76 -67.12
CA LEU A 304 94.85 4.67 -68.09
C LEU A 304 94.89 3.26 -67.43
N GLU A 305 93.74 2.58 -67.47
CA GLU A 305 93.51 1.10 -67.50
C GLU A 305 93.01 0.32 -66.25
N ARG A 306 92.02 -0.56 -66.54
CA ARG A 306 91.57 -1.85 -65.95
C ARG A 306 90.39 -1.92 -64.96
N GLU A 307 89.26 -2.57 -65.31
CA GLU A 307 88.91 -4.04 -65.34
C GLU A 307 88.75 -4.63 -63.91
N ASP A 308 87.79 -5.45 -63.49
CA ASP A 308 86.64 -6.17 -64.05
C ASP A 308 85.94 -6.95 -62.88
N LYS A 309 84.69 -7.45 -63.08
CA LYS A 309 84.31 -8.89 -63.08
C LYS A 309 82.91 -9.26 -62.57
N VAL A 310 82.27 -10.06 -63.42
CA VAL A 310 81.07 -10.90 -63.32
C VAL A 310 81.44 -12.29 -62.76
N LYS A 311 80.61 -12.91 -61.91
CA LYS A 311 80.28 -14.38 -61.91
C LYS A 311 79.31 -14.86 -60.79
N ASP A 312 78.43 -15.79 -61.20
CA ASP A 312 77.76 -16.89 -60.47
C ASP A 312 76.30 -16.75 -59.92
N LYS A 313 75.36 -17.39 -60.63
CA LYS A 313 73.96 -17.72 -60.27
C LYS A 313 73.84 -19.24 -60.05
N ALA A 314 73.66 -19.69 -58.80
CA ALA A 314 73.60 -21.12 -58.45
C ALA A 314 72.71 -21.46 -57.22
N LYS A 315 71.47 -20.95 -57.10
CA LYS A 315 70.56 -21.32 -55.97
C LYS A 315 69.06 -21.33 -56.34
N GLU A 316 68.65 -22.26 -57.21
CA GLU A 316 67.23 -22.52 -57.53
C GLU A 316 66.71 -23.88 -56.99
N LEU A 317 67.42 -24.50 -56.04
CA LEU A 317 67.12 -25.86 -55.54
C LEU A 317 66.60 -25.90 -54.08
N GLU A 318 66.26 -24.76 -53.49
CA GLU A 318 65.91 -24.64 -52.05
C GLU A 318 64.39 -24.41 -51.78
N SER A 319 63.58 -24.19 -52.82
CA SER A 319 62.15 -23.84 -52.69
C SER A 319 61.18 -25.04 -52.59
N LEU A 320 61.63 -26.28 -52.81
CA LEU A 320 60.74 -27.46 -52.86
C LEU A 320 60.57 -28.22 -51.54
N LYS A 321 61.25 -27.83 -50.45
CA LYS A 321 61.09 -28.46 -49.12
C LYS A 321 59.98 -27.83 -48.26
N GLN A 322 59.45 -26.67 -48.62
CA GLN A 322 58.47 -25.93 -47.80
C GLN A 322 57.02 -26.45 -47.91
N ILE A 323 56.67 -27.13 -49.01
CA ILE A 323 55.26 -27.49 -49.31
C ILE A 323 54.75 -28.70 -48.49
N LYS A 324 55.65 -29.50 -47.88
CA LYS A 324 55.26 -30.68 -47.09
C LYS A 324 54.89 -30.36 -45.64
N ILE A 325 55.31 -29.21 -45.11
CA ILE A 325 55.03 -28.78 -43.73
C ILE A 325 53.63 -28.17 -43.62
N ASP A 326 53.14 -27.52 -44.68
CA ASP A 326 51.88 -26.79 -44.65
C ASP A 326 50.63 -27.70 -44.75
N THR A 327 50.77 -28.96 -45.17
CA THR A 327 49.64 -29.91 -45.31
C THR A 327 49.34 -30.68 -44.02
N GLU A 328 50.31 -30.89 -43.14
CA GLU A 328 50.10 -31.53 -41.82
C GLU A 328 49.50 -30.55 -40.79
N ALA A 329 49.84 -29.25 -40.87
CA ALA A 329 49.26 -28.20 -40.03
C ALA A 329 47.74 -28.01 -40.29
N ALA A 330 47.31 -28.11 -41.55
CA ALA A 330 45.90 -27.97 -41.92
C ALA A 330 45.01 -29.13 -41.42
N LEU A 331 45.60 -30.30 -41.12
CA LEU A 331 44.87 -31.48 -40.64
C LEU A 331 44.69 -31.44 -39.10
N GLU A 332 45.63 -30.83 -38.37
CA GLU A 332 45.52 -30.60 -36.93
C GLU A 332 44.50 -29.48 -36.59
N GLU A 333 44.42 -28.44 -37.41
CA GLU A 333 43.43 -27.36 -37.27
C GLU A 333 41.98 -27.87 -37.49
N LYS A 334 41.79 -28.84 -38.40
CA LYS A 334 40.49 -29.52 -38.59
C LYS A 334 40.05 -30.38 -37.41
N LYS A 335 40.99 -30.97 -36.64
CA LYS A 335 40.65 -31.71 -35.41
C LYS A 335 40.27 -30.76 -34.26
N ARG A 336 41.00 -29.63 -34.11
CA ARG A 336 40.67 -28.62 -33.10
C ARG A 336 39.33 -27.94 -33.35
N THR A 337 38.96 -27.73 -34.62
CA THR A 337 37.64 -27.20 -34.98
C THR A 337 36.52 -28.22 -34.76
N ALA A 338 36.75 -29.52 -34.97
CA ALA A 338 35.78 -30.57 -34.64
C ALA A 338 35.50 -30.67 -33.12
N ASP A 339 36.53 -30.59 -32.28
CA ASP A 339 36.37 -30.59 -30.82
C ASP A 339 35.71 -29.29 -30.31
N ALA A 340 35.98 -28.15 -30.95
CA ALA A 340 35.31 -26.90 -30.65
C ALA A 340 33.81 -26.95 -31.02
N LEU A 341 33.47 -27.57 -32.16
CA LEU A 341 32.08 -27.79 -32.57
C LEU A 341 31.35 -28.75 -31.63
N SER A 342 32.00 -29.82 -31.18
CA SER A 342 31.41 -30.75 -30.19
C SER A 342 31.08 -30.06 -28.86
N LYS A 343 31.99 -29.21 -28.36
CA LYS A 343 31.73 -28.37 -27.16
C LYS A 343 30.64 -27.32 -27.38
N LEU A 344 30.51 -26.80 -28.61
CA LEU A 344 29.44 -25.87 -28.98
C LEU A 344 28.08 -26.55 -29.03
N VAL A 345 28.00 -27.77 -29.54
CA VAL A 345 26.78 -28.60 -29.56
C VAL A 345 26.35 -28.93 -28.12
N ALA A 346 27.27 -29.36 -27.25
CA ALA A 346 26.96 -29.61 -25.85
C ALA A 346 26.44 -28.35 -25.12
N ARG A 347 27.06 -27.18 -25.34
CA ARG A 347 26.55 -25.89 -24.82
C ARG A 347 25.17 -25.54 -25.37
N LYS A 348 24.89 -25.83 -26.65
CA LYS A 348 23.58 -25.56 -27.27
C LYS A 348 22.50 -26.48 -26.72
N GLU A 349 22.81 -27.74 -26.41
CA GLU A 349 21.89 -28.67 -25.75
C GLU A 349 21.58 -28.26 -24.31
N GLU A 350 22.57 -27.74 -23.58
CA GLU A 350 22.38 -27.20 -22.24
C GLU A 350 21.52 -25.92 -22.25
N GLN A 351 21.80 -25.01 -23.19
CA GLN A 351 20.94 -23.84 -23.46
C GLN A 351 19.50 -24.26 -23.83
N LEU A 352 19.32 -25.35 -24.57
CA LEU A 352 17.99 -25.88 -24.92
C LEU A 352 17.25 -26.43 -23.69
N LYS A 353 17.96 -27.06 -22.74
CA LYS A 353 17.39 -27.52 -21.46
C LYS A 353 16.98 -26.34 -20.57
N GLU A 354 17.81 -25.31 -20.48
CA GLU A 354 17.50 -24.07 -19.76
C GLU A 354 16.30 -23.34 -20.39
N MET A 355 16.27 -23.22 -21.72
CA MET A 355 15.13 -22.65 -22.45
C MET A 355 13.84 -23.43 -22.18
N LYS A 356 13.87 -24.77 -22.13
CA LYS A 356 12.70 -25.59 -21.78
C LYS A 356 12.26 -25.41 -20.32
N GLN A 357 13.18 -25.16 -19.40
CA GLN A 357 12.86 -24.83 -18.01
C GLN A 357 12.27 -23.41 -17.90
N GLN A 358 12.81 -22.45 -18.63
CA GLN A 358 12.26 -21.09 -18.76
C GLN A 358 10.87 -21.11 -19.41
N GLU A 359 10.63 -21.96 -20.42
CA GLU A 359 9.32 -22.11 -21.05
C GLU A 359 8.28 -22.70 -20.06
N LYS A 360 8.68 -23.64 -19.21
CA LYS A 360 7.83 -24.14 -18.12
C LYS A 360 7.54 -23.06 -17.07
N ALA A 361 8.55 -22.25 -16.71
CA ALA A 361 8.36 -21.11 -15.81
C ALA A 361 7.43 -20.05 -16.42
N LEU A 362 7.55 -19.77 -17.72
CA LEU A 362 6.68 -18.86 -18.46
C LEU A 362 5.24 -19.39 -18.55
N LYS A 363 5.03 -20.69 -18.75
CA LYS A 363 3.68 -21.31 -18.72
C LYS A 363 3.05 -21.22 -17.33
N ASN A 364 3.83 -21.35 -16.26
CA ASN A 364 3.33 -21.18 -14.89
C ASN A 364 3.01 -19.71 -14.60
N LEU A 365 3.87 -18.77 -15.03
CA LEU A 365 3.61 -17.34 -14.96
C LEU A 365 2.37 -16.94 -15.78
N GLN A 366 2.15 -17.53 -16.96
CA GLN A 366 0.93 -17.33 -17.75
C GLN A 366 -0.33 -17.81 -17.02
N LYS A 367 -0.28 -18.95 -16.33
CA LYS A 367 -1.40 -19.42 -15.51
C LYS A 367 -1.67 -18.51 -14.31
N ASP A 368 -0.62 -17.95 -13.70
CA ASP A 368 -0.76 -17.02 -12.58
C ASP A 368 -1.22 -15.64 -13.03
N THR A 369 -0.80 -15.17 -14.21
CA THR A 369 -1.33 -13.94 -14.82
C THR A 369 -2.77 -14.10 -15.26
N GLU A 370 -3.19 -15.25 -15.79
CA GLU A 370 -4.60 -15.55 -16.09
C GLU A 370 -5.47 -15.53 -14.83
N LYS A 371 -4.99 -16.12 -13.72
CA LYS A 371 -5.68 -16.02 -12.43
C LYS A 371 -5.78 -14.57 -11.94
N LYS A 372 -4.71 -13.77 -12.08
CA LYS A 372 -4.73 -12.35 -11.75
C LYS A 372 -5.66 -11.55 -12.65
N ILE A 373 -5.69 -11.82 -13.95
CA ILE A 373 -6.61 -11.19 -14.91
C ILE A 373 -8.06 -11.51 -14.56
N ASN A 374 -8.37 -12.75 -14.17
CA ASN A 374 -9.71 -13.14 -13.75
C ASN A 374 -10.12 -12.50 -12.41
N ALA A 375 -9.18 -12.36 -11.46
CA ALA A 375 -9.40 -11.61 -10.22
C ALA A 375 -9.63 -10.11 -10.49
N LEU A 376 -8.83 -9.50 -11.38
CA LEU A 376 -8.99 -8.11 -11.81
C LEU A 376 -10.32 -7.88 -12.54
N LYS A 377 -10.77 -8.80 -13.38
CA LYS A 377 -12.11 -8.74 -14.00
C LYS A 377 -13.24 -8.84 -12.97
N ALA A 378 -13.04 -9.57 -11.88
CA ALA A 378 -14.00 -9.63 -10.78
C ALA A 378 -14.01 -8.32 -9.96
N GLU A 379 -12.85 -7.70 -9.73
CA GLU A 379 -12.74 -6.37 -9.15
C GLU A 379 -13.32 -5.29 -10.06
N GLU A 380 -13.06 -5.33 -11.36
CA GLU A 380 -13.64 -4.42 -12.36
C GLU A 380 -15.17 -4.49 -12.32
N LYS A 381 -15.77 -5.68 -12.18
CA LYS A 381 -17.21 -5.83 -11.98
C LYS A 381 -17.71 -5.21 -10.66
N LYS A 382 -16.92 -5.23 -9.59
CA LYS A 382 -17.27 -4.58 -8.31
C LYS A 382 -17.15 -3.05 -8.43
N VAL A 383 -16.05 -2.57 -8.98
CA VAL A 383 -15.81 -1.14 -9.27
C VAL A 383 -16.87 -0.60 -10.21
N ASN A 384 -17.30 -1.36 -11.23
CA ASN A 384 -18.36 -0.92 -12.13
C ASN A 384 -19.74 -0.88 -11.45
N LYS A 385 -20.01 -1.77 -10.47
CA LYS A 385 -21.19 -1.68 -9.61
C LYS A 385 -21.14 -0.45 -8.70
N GLU A 386 -19.99 -0.10 -8.16
CA GLU A 386 -19.79 1.12 -7.36
C GLU A 386 -19.86 2.38 -8.22
N PHE A 387 -19.28 2.36 -9.41
CA PHE A 387 -19.37 3.43 -10.40
C PHE A 387 -20.82 3.71 -10.78
N ASN A 388 -21.64 2.67 -10.99
CA ASN A 388 -23.09 2.86 -11.22
C ASN A 388 -23.82 3.44 -10.00
N LYS A 389 -23.40 3.12 -8.77
CA LYS A 389 -23.92 3.77 -7.55
C LYS A 389 -23.49 5.24 -7.46
N ILE A 390 -22.26 5.56 -7.81
CA ILE A 390 -21.77 6.94 -7.87
C ILE A 390 -22.49 7.71 -8.98
N GLN A 391 -22.72 7.12 -10.14
CA GLN A 391 -23.43 7.76 -11.26
C GLN A 391 -24.92 8.00 -10.93
N THR A 392 -25.54 7.14 -10.12
CA THR A 392 -26.88 7.39 -9.58
C THR A 392 -26.88 8.49 -8.52
N GLN A 393 -25.85 8.57 -7.68
CA GLN A 393 -25.64 9.68 -6.75
C GLN A 393 -25.37 11.01 -7.47
N GLU A 394 -24.58 11.02 -8.55
CA GLU A 394 -24.36 12.19 -9.40
C GLU A 394 -25.65 12.66 -10.07
N LYS A 395 -26.52 11.75 -10.53
CA LYS A 395 -27.85 12.13 -11.03
C LYS A 395 -28.70 12.78 -9.95
N VAL A 396 -28.61 12.31 -8.70
CA VAL A 396 -29.28 12.94 -7.55
C VAL A 396 -28.67 14.31 -7.24
N LEU A 397 -27.34 14.46 -7.25
CA LEU A 397 -26.65 15.73 -7.04
C LEU A 397 -26.93 16.73 -8.16
N ALA A 398 -26.92 16.32 -9.42
CA ALA A 398 -27.30 17.15 -10.56
C ALA A 398 -28.78 17.58 -10.50
N SER A 399 -29.66 16.76 -9.91
CA SER A 399 -31.05 17.17 -9.63
C SER A 399 -31.13 18.22 -8.51
N LYS A 400 -30.27 18.11 -7.49
CA LYS A 400 -30.14 19.10 -6.42
C LYS A 400 -29.49 20.41 -6.91
N GLU A 401 -28.45 20.36 -7.74
CA GLU A 401 -27.85 21.52 -8.40
C GLU A 401 -28.85 22.24 -9.30
N LYS A 402 -29.66 21.51 -10.08
CA LYS A 402 -30.76 22.12 -10.84
C LYS A 402 -31.78 22.80 -9.94
N ALA A 403 -32.04 22.27 -8.75
CA ALA A 403 -32.92 22.90 -7.77
C ALA A 403 -32.28 24.14 -7.11
N ILE A 404 -30.97 24.12 -6.88
CA ILE A 404 -30.18 25.27 -6.37
C ILE A 404 -30.11 26.37 -7.43
N LEU A 405 -29.75 26.05 -8.68
CA LEU A 405 -29.77 26.99 -9.81
C LEU A 405 -31.17 27.59 -10.06
N ALA A 406 -32.24 26.81 -9.83
CA ALA A 406 -33.60 27.33 -9.89
C ALA A 406 -33.93 28.28 -8.73
N ARG A 407 -33.34 28.06 -7.54
CA ARG A 407 -33.42 29.01 -6.41
C ARG A 407 -32.59 30.25 -6.66
N GLU A 408 -31.38 30.12 -7.17
CA GLU A 408 -30.49 31.24 -7.53
C GLU A 408 -31.11 32.11 -8.62
N LYS A 409 -31.72 31.52 -9.66
CA LYS A 409 -32.50 32.30 -10.65
C LYS A 409 -33.64 33.07 -9.99
N LYS A 410 -34.35 32.49 -9.01
CA LYS A 410 -35.37 33.21 -8.24
C LYS A 410 -34.79 34.32 -7.36
N VAL A 411 -33.55 34.19 -6.87
CA VAL A 411 -32.84 35.26 -6.14
C VAL A 411 -32.40 36.36 -7.08
N VAL A 412 -31.80 36.03 -8.23
CA VAL A 412 -31.41 36.98 -9.28
C VAL A 412 -32.62 37.73 -9.84
N ASP A 413 -33.76 37.06 -10.03
CA ASP A 413 -35.01 37.71 -10.46
C ASP A 413 -35.56 38.64 -9.37
N LYS A 414 -35.39 38.29 -8.09
CA LYS A 414 -35.71 39.19 -6.96
C LYS A 414 -34.75 40.37 -6.88
N GLU A 415 -33.45 40.19 -7.11
CA GLU A 415 -32.45 41.25 -7.18
C GLU A 415 -32.69 42.19 -8.37
N LYS A 416 -33.10 41.66 -9.52
CA LYS A 416 -33.52 42.47 -10.68
C LYS A 416 -34.75 43.32 -10.33
N LYS A 417 -35.74 42.75 -9.64
CA LYS A 417 -36.88 43.51 -9.12
C LYS A 417 -36.46 44.55 -8.09
N LEU A 418 -35.48 44.25 -7.24
CA LEU A 418 -34.97 45.18 -6.23
C LEU A 418 -34.17 46.34 -6.86
N LYS A 419 -33.38 46.06 -7.92
CA LYS A 419 -32.72 47.08 -8.74
C LYS A 419 -33.72 47.94 -9.52
N GLN A 420 -34.80 47.35 -10.03
CA GLN A 420 -35.90 48.10 -10.66
C GLN A 420 -36.62 49.00 -9.64
N LEU A 421 -36.86 48.51 -8.42
CA LEU A 421 -37.45 49.32 -7.34
C LEU A 421 -36.52 50.45 -6.88
N LEU A 422 -35.21 50.20 -6.76
CA LEU A 422 -34.21 51.23 -6.48
C LEU A 422 -34.09 52.26 -7.61
N ALA A 423 -34.25 51.86 -8.87
CA ALA A 423 -34.27 52.79 -10.00
C ALA A 423 -35.55 53.65 -9.99
N VAL A 424 -36.70 53.08 -9.62
CA VAL A 424 -37.96 53.83 -9.42
C VAL A 424 -37.85 54.78 -8.24
N GLU A 425 -37.22 54.36 -7.14
CA GLU A 425 -36.94 55.21 -5.98
C GLU A 425 -35.99 56.36 -6.36
N LYS A 426 -34.94 56.09 -7.15
CA LYS A 426 -34.02 57.12 -7.65
C LYS A 426 -34.71 58.10 -8.60
N GLN A 427 -35.58 57.63 -9.49
CA GLN A 427 -36.42 58.52 -10.33
C GLN A 427 -37.43 59.32 -9.49
N ALA A 428 -37.98 58.75 -8.42
CA ALA A 428 -38.85 59.47 -7.50
C ALA A 428 -38.06 60.53 -6.70
N GLN A 429 -36.82 60.23 -6.31
CA GLN A 429 -35.90 61.16 -5.67
C GLN A 429 -35.52 62.31 -6.61
N GLU A 430 -35.18 62.01 -7.86
CA GLU A 430 -34.88 63.01 -8.90
C GLU A 430 -36.12 63.86 -9.23
N SER A 431 -37.32 63.29 -9.21
CA SER A 431 -38.58 64.02 -9.34
C SER A 431 -38.86 64.92 -8.12
N LEU A 432 -38.54 64.46 -6.90
CA LEU A 432 -38.62 65.28 -5.69
C LEU A 432 -37.59 66.41 -5.69
N ASP A 433 -36.38 66.17 -6.16
CA ASP A 433 -35.33 67.18 -6.28
C ASP A 433 -35.61 68.18 -7.40
N ALA A 434 -36.25 67.75 -8.49
CA ALA A 434 -36.78 68.65 -9.52
C ALA A 434 -37.91 69.53 -8.96
N LYS A 435 -38.85 68.96 -8.20
CA LYS A 435 -39.90 69.71 -7.49
C LYS A 435 -39.34 70.66 -6.43
N ARG A 436 -38.25 70.27 -5.74
CA ARG A 436 -37.52 71.17 -4.82
C ARG A 436 -36.85 72.31 -5.55
N LYS A 437 -36.27 72.07 -6.73
CA LYS A 437 -35.72 73.14 -7.59
C LYS A 437 -36.81 74.06 -8.12
N GLU A 438 -38.00 73.55 -8.44
CA GLU A 438 -39.17 74.38 -8.78
C GLU A 438 -39.68 75.18 -7.58
N LEU A 439 -39.70 74.60 -6.38
CA LEU A 439 -40.03 75.31 -5.13
C LEU A 439 -39.03 76.43 -4.82
N VAL A 440 -37.73 76.20 -5.08
CA VAL A 440 -36.69 77.24 -4.95
C VAL A 440 -36.91 78.36 -5.99
N LYS A 441 -37.29 78.03 -7.23
CA LYS A 441 -37.67 79.03 -8.25
C LYS A 441 -38.96 79.80 -7.88
N LEU A 442 -39.94 79.14 -7.27
CA LEU A 442 -41.13 79.82 -6.74
C LEU A 442 -40.79 80.72 -5.55
N SER A 443 -39.82 80.33 -4.71
CA SER A 443 -39.33 81.16 -3.60
C SER A 443 -38.58 82.42 -4.07
N SER A 444 -37.87 82.37 -5.21
CA SER A 444 -37.26 83.56 -5.82
C SER A 444 -38.30 84.47 -6.48
N VAL A 445 -39.39 83.92 -7.03
CA VAL A 445 -40.51 84.71 -7.57
C VAL A 445 -41.29 85.39 -6.43
N ILE A 446 -41.42 84.77 -5.26
CA ILE A 446 -42.02 85.40 -4.07
C ILE A 446 -41.15 86.56 -3.56
N LYS A 447 -39.81 86.40 -3.54
CA LYS A 447 -38.89 87.50 -3.20
C LYS A 447 -38.93 88.66 -4.21
N GLU A 448 -38.98 88.39 -5.52
CA GLU A 448 -39.15 89.43 -6.54
C GLU A 448 -40.51 90.16 -6.43
N LYS A 449 -41.56 89.48 -5.98
CA LYS A 449 -42.86 90.13 -5.73
C LYS A 449 -42.88 90.95 -4.44
N ASP A 450 -42.16 90.53 -3.39
CA ASP A 450 -41.99 91.32 -2.16
C ASP A 450 -41.12 92.57 -2.37
N ASP A 451 -40.12 92.50 -3.25
CA ASP A 451 -39.29 93.66 -3.60
C ASP A 451 -40.05 94.65 -4.52
N LYS A 452 -40.88 94.16 -5.45
CA LYS A 452 -41.82 95.01 -6.23
C LYS A 452 -42.91 95.66 -5.35
N LEU A 453 -43.32 95.02 -4.25
CA LEU A 453 -44.24 95.59 -3.26
C LEU A 453 -43.60 96.74 -2.44
N LYS A 454 -42.26 96.75 -2.30
CA LYS A 454 -41.50 97.84 -1.67
C LYS A 454 -41.20 98.99 -2.64
N GLU A 455 -41.03 98.70 -3.93
CA GLU A 455 -40.87 99.69 -5.00
C GLU A 455 -42.16 100.50 -5.24
N LEU A 456 -43.33 99.84 -5.22
CA LEU A 456 -44.64 100.49 -5.38
C LEU A 456 -45.01 101.42 -4.20
N LYS A 457 -44.56 101.10 -2.99
CA LYS A 457 -44.70 101.98 -1.80
C LYS A 457 -43.80 103.23 -1.84
N LYS A 458 -42.78 103.27 -2.71
CA LYS A 458 -41.93 104.46 -2.95
C LYS A 458 -42.46 105.36 -4.06
N GLN A 459 -43.21 104.82 -5.02
CA GLN A 459 -43.78 105.59 -6.15
C GLN A 459 -45.08 106.33 -5.80
N GLU A 460 -45.75 105.97 -4.70
CA GLU A 460 -46.94 106.64 -4.18
C GLU A 460 -46.65 108.00 -3.50
N LYS A 461 -45.39 108.29 -3.14
CA LYS A 461 -44.94 109.57 -2.54
C LYS A 461 -44.42 110.61 -3.55
N ALA A 462 -44.39 110.30 -4.85
CA ALA A 462 -43.87 111.19 -5.91
C ALA A 462 -44.97 111.86 -6.77
N LEU A 463 -46.24 111.54 -6.56
CA LEU A 463 -47.39 111.99 -7.37
C LEU A 463 -48.16 113.20 -6.81
N THR A 464 -47.53 114.01 -5.95
CA THR A 464 -48.14 115.25 -5.42
C THR A 464 -47.51 116.56 -5.92
N ASN A 465 -46.42 116.53 -6.70
CA ASN A 465 -45.67 117.75 -7.07
C ASN A 465 -45.55 118.08 -8.59
N LEU A 466 -46.32 117.44 -9.48
CA LEU A 466 -46.29 117.72 -10.94
C LEU A 466 -47.67 118.15 -11.48
N LYS A 467 -48.17 119.26 -10.96
CA LYS A 467 -49.46 119.87 -11.39
C LYS A 467 -49.38 121.38 -11.69
N LYS A 468 -48.19 121.95 -11.93
CA LYS A 468 -48.00 123.42 -12.05
C LYS A 468 -47.14 123.96 -13.20
N GLU A 469 -46.75 123.17 -14.21
CA GLU A 469 -45.72 123.64 -15.16
C GLU A 469 -45.93 123.27 -16.65
N VAL A 470 -47.16 123.41 -17.16
CA VAL A 470 -47.46 123.14 -18.59
C VAL A 470 -48.16 124.31 -19.33
N ASP A 471 -48.58 125.39 -18.67
CA ASP A 471 -49.46 126.39 -19.34
C ASP A 471 -48.78 127.52 -20.16
N ASP A 472 -47.46 127.75 -20.13
CA ASP A 472 -46.97 129.09 -20.53
C ASP A 472 -46.08 129.27 -21.77
N LYS A 473 -45.73 128.27 -22.60
CA LYS A 473 -44.76 128.53 -23.71
C LYS A 473 -45.11 128.04 -25.11
N LEU A 474 -46.41 127.92 -25.42
CA LEU A 474 -46.93 127.57 -26.74
C LEU A 474 -47.20 128.76 -27.70
N LYS A 475 -46.74 130.00 -27.41
CA LYS A 475 -47.15 131.21 -28.17
C LYS A 475 -46.06 132.02 -28.90
N ALA A 476 -44.81 131.57 -28.99
CA ALA A 476 -43.73 132.41 -29.58
C ALA A 476 -43.34 132.09 -31.05
N VAL A 477 -44.00 131.13 -31.71
CA VAL A 477 -43.58 130.62 -33.04
C VAL A 477 -44.04 131.50 -34.23
N GLN A 478 -44.94 132.47 -34.03
CA GLN A 478 -45.59 133.21 -35.14
C GLN A 478 -44.85 134.46 -35.64
N LYS A 479 -43.64 134.77 -35.18
CA LYS A 479 -42.85 135.93 -35.66
C LYS A 479 -41.64 135.52 -36.51
N ALA A 480 -41.83 134.52 -37.38
CA ALA A 480 -40.79 133.96 -38.24
C ALA A 480 -40.79 134.47 -39.71
N GLU A 481 -41.73 135.31 -40.15
CA GLU A 481 -41.94 135.47 -41.60
C GLU A 481 -41.46 136.78 -42.23
N LYS A 482 -41.16 137.86 -41.48
CA LYS A 482 -41.04 139.20 -42.08
C LYS A 482 -39.64 139.75 -42.38
N GLU A 483 -38.55 139.06 -42.08
CA GLU A 483 -37.22 139.59 -42.45
C GLU A 483 -36.37 138.59 -43.25
N PHE A 484 -37.08 137.85 -44.10
CA PHE A 484 -36.55 137.09 -45.24
C PHE A 484 -35.67 137.94 -46.18
N GLU A 485 -35.70 139.27 -46.09
CA GLU A 485 -34.90 140.23 -46.87
C GLU A 485 -33.42 140.30 -46.41
N ASN A 486 -33.13 140.04 -45.14
CA ASN A 486 -31.75 139.97 -44.63
C ASN A 486 -31.03 138.65 -45.03
N LYS A 487 -31.74 137.73 -45.71
CA LYS A 487 -31.27 136.37 -46.02
C LYS A 487 -30.21 136.28 -47.11
N LYS A 488 -29.93 137.38 -47.81
CA LYS A 488 -28.84 137.43 -48.81
C LYS A 488 -27.46 137.63 -48.18
N LYS A 489 -27.37 138.39 -47.07
CA LYS A 489 -26.11 138.60 -46.31
C LYS A 489 -25.82 137.49 -45.28
N THR A 490 -26.83 136.69 -44.92
CA THR A 490 -26.63 135.47 -44.11
C THR A 490 -26.17 134.27 -44.94
N ALA A 491 -26.40 134.23 -46.25
CA ALA A 491 -25.98 133.10 -47.10
C ALA A 491 -24.45 132.95 -47.19
N GLU A 492 -23.69 134.06 -47.26
CA GLU A 492 -22.22 134.02 -47.29
C GLU A 492 -21.60 133.71 -45.91
N LYS A 493 -22.23 134.15 -44.81
CA LYS A 493 -21.87 133.73 -43.44
C LYS A 493 -22.31 132.30 -43.12
N GLU A 494 -23.36 131.80 -43.75
CA GLU A 494 -23.78 130.39 -43.65
C GLU A 494 -22.83 129.46 -44.39
N ILE A 495 -22.32 129.84 -45.57
CA ILE A 495 -21.38 129.00 -46.33
C ILE A 495 -20.03 128.91 -45.58
N THR A 496 -19.56 130.00 -44.98
CA THR A 496 -18.35 129.99 -44.14
C THR A 496 -18.56 129.25 -42.81
N SER A 497 -19.69 129.42 -42.12
CA SER A 497 -19.96 128.63 -40.89
C SER A 497 -20.26 127.15 -41.17
N LYS A 498 -20.83 126.81 -42.34
CA LYS A 498 -21.04 125.42 -42.78
C LYS A 498 -19.71 124.77 -43.16
N ARG A 499 -18.77 125.52 -43.75
CA ARG A 499 -17.40 125.05 -44.01
C ARG A 499 -16.63 124.81 -42.70
N ASP A 500 -16.69 125.73 -41.74
CA ASP A 500 -16.05 125.56 -40.43
C ASP A 500 -16.70 124.47 -39.57
N LYS A 501 -18.02 124.28 -39.67
CA LYS A 501 -18.72 123.15 -39.03
C LYS A 501 -18.37 121.83 -39.69
N ALA A 502 -18.31 121.79 -41.02
CA ALA A 502 -17.88 120.60 -41.76
C ALA A 502 -16.41 120.26 -41.44
N GLU A 503 -15.50 121.23 -41.35
CA GLU A 503 -14.11 120.99 -40.94
C GLU A 503 -14.00 120.56 -39.47
N LYS A 504 -14.79 121.13 -38.56
CA LYS A 504 -14.87 120.66 -37.16
C LYS A 504 -15.47 119.26 -37.05
N GLU A 505 -16.41 118.89 -37.91
CA GLU A 505 -16.97 117.54 -37.98
C GLU A 505 -16.01 116.55 -38.63
N ILE A 506 -15.29 116.94 -39.68
CA ILE A 506 -14.24 116.14 -40.31
C ILE A 506 -13.06 115.93 -39.35
N THR A 507 -12.64 116.94 -38.60
CA THR A 507 -11.59 116.79 -37.58
C THR A 507 -12.05 115.97 -36.38
N LYS A 508 -13.31 116.09 -35.94
CA LYS A 508 -13.89 115.19 -34.93
C LYS A 508 -14.03 113.76 -35.44
N ALA A 509 -14.42 113.56 -36.69
CA ALA A 509 -14.52 112.24 -37.32
C ALA A 509 -13.14 111.60 -37.52
N ARG A 510 -12.13 112.37 -37.90
CA ARG A 510 -10.74 111.93 -37.95
C ARG A 510 -10.22 111.54 -36.58
N LYS A 511 -10.41 112.38 -35.55
CA LYS A 511 -10.04 112.03 -34.17
C LYS A 511 -10.77 110.79 -33.65
N LYS A 512 -12.07 110.64 -33.98
CA LYS A 512 -12.83 109.42 -33.64
C LYS A 512 -12.28 108.18 -34.34
N MET A 513 -12.04 108.25 -35.66
CA MET A 513 -11.42 107.14 -36.40
C MET A 513 -10.02 106.83 -35.88
N GLU A 514 -9.23 107.83 -35.54
CA GLU A 514 -7.88 107.65 -34.99
C GLU A 514 -7.93 107.01 -33.59
N THR A 515 -8.87 107.40 -32.73
CA THR A 515 -9.11 106.70 -31.46
C THR A 515 -9.67 105.29 -31.62
N GLU A 516 -10.51 105.04 -32.63
CA GLU A 516 -11.04 103.72 -32.94
C GLU A 516 -9.97 102.79 -33.53
N LEU A 517 -9.07 103.33 -34.37
CA LEU A 517 -7.91 102.61 -34.89
C LEU A 517 -6.92 102.29 -33.78
N ALA A 518 -6.60 103.25 -32.91
CA ALA A 518 -5.77 103.01 -31.73
C ALA A 518 -6.39 101.95 -30.79
N ALA A 519 -7.70 102.02 -30.55
CA ALA A 519 -8.40 101.00 -29.77
C ALA A 519 -8.34 99.61 -30.43
N ARG A 520 -8.55 99.53 -31.76
CA ARG A 520 -8.41 98.27 -32.52
C ARG A 520 -6.99 97.72 -32.49
N GLU A 521 -5.97 98.56 -32.58
CA GLU A 521 -4.56 98.15 -32.45
C GLU A 521 -4.28 97.60 -31.05
N THR A 522 -4.78 98.24 -29.99
CA THR A 522 -4.65 97.71 -28.63
C THR A 522 -5.42 96.39 -28.42
N ASP A 523 -6.59 96.24 -29.04
CA ASP A 523 -7.36 94.99 -29.02
C ASP A 523 -6.66 93.86 -29.79
N LEU A 524 -6.01 94.16 -30.91
CA LEU A 524 -5.22 93.20 -31.66
C LEU A 524 -3.98 92.76 -30.88
N LEU A 525 -3.24 93.71 -30.29
CA LEU A 525 -2.08 93.41 -29.44
C LEU A 525 -2.45 92.59 -28.20
N THR A 526 -3.59 92.86 -27.57
CA THR A 526 -4.05 92.05 -26.43
C THR A 526 -4.51 90.65 -26.87
N ARG A 527 -5.08 90.49 -28.06
CA ARG A 527 -5.39 89.17 -28.64
C ARG A 527 -4.13 88.40 -29.00
N GLU A 528 -3.13 89.04 -29.59
CA GLU A 528 -1.84 88.42 -29.89
C GLU A 528 -1.14 87.96 -28.61
N ARG A 529 -1.10 88.78 -27.56
CA ARG A 529 -0.56 88.37 -26.25
C ARG A 529 -1.30 87.15 -25.68
N LYS A 530 -2.63 87.15 -25.70
CA LYS A 530 -3.42 85.99 -25.24
C LYS A 530 -3.18 84.74 -26.09
N TRP A 531 -2.95 84.90 -27.39
CA TRP A 531 -2.63 83.79 -28.28
C TRP A 531 -1.25 83.19 -27.97
N VAL A 532 -0.24 84.04 -27.75
CA VAL A 532 1.10 83.61 -27.33
C VAL A 532 1.06 82.92 -25.97
N GLU A 533 0.37 83.50 -24.97
CA GLU A 533 0.19 82.88 -23.65
C GLU A 533 -0.52 81.52 -23.74
N ASN A 534 -1.53 81.40 -24.60
CA ASN A 534 -2.22 80.13 -24.82
C ASN A 534 -1.32 79.11 -25.53
N LYS A 535 -0.49 79.55 -26.48
CA LYS A 535 0.47 78.68 -27.16
C LYS A 535 1.51 78.14 -26.17
N GLU A 536 2.06 78.99 -25.31
CA GLU A 536 3.00 78.59 -24.25
C GLU A 536 2.35 77.61 -23.25
N LYS A 537 1.09 77.83 -22.88
CA LYS A 537 0.34 76.88 -22.02
C LYS A 537 0.15 75.53 -22.71
N MET A 538 -0.16 75.53 -24.01
CA MET A 538 -0.31 74.29 -24.78
C MET A 538 1.02 73.55 -24.94
N GLU A 539 2.13 74.26 -25.13
CA GLU A 539 3.48 73.68 -25.16
C GLU A 539 3.84 73.05 -23.81
N LYS A 540 3.58 73.75 -22.69
CA LYS A 540 3.78 73.19 -21.33
C LYS A 540 2.93 71.95 -21.08
N ILE A 541 1.64 71.99 -21.44
CA ILE A 541 0.76 70.82 -21.31
C ILE A 541 1.26 69.64 -22.18
N SER A 542 1.77 69.93 -23.37
CA SER A 542 2.38 68.93 -24.25
C SER A 542 3.63 68.30 -23.62
N GLU A 543 4.50 69.12 -23.03
CA GLU A 543 5.69 68.65 -22.31
C GLU A 543 5.34 67.80 -21.09
N ASP A 544 4.37 68.23 -20.28
CA ASP A 544 3.88 67.50 -19.12
C ASP A 544 3.28 66.14 -19.52
N LEU A 545 2.46 66.12 -20.59
CA LEU A 545 1.90 64.87 -21.13
C LEU A 545 2.98 63.94 -21.68
N ALA A 546 4.02 64.47 -22.30
CA ALA A 546 5.16 63.67 -22.77
C ALA A 546 5.95 63.08 -21.59
N ALA A 547 6.14 63.86 -20.52
CA ALA A 547 6.79 63.41 -19.30
C ALA A 547 5.97 62.33 -18.57
N GLU A 548 4.66 62.50 -18.46
CA GLU A 548 3.75 61.49 -17.88
C GLU A 548 3.73 60.22 -18.73
N LYS A 549 3.66 60.33 -20.06
CA LYS A 549 3.74 59.16 -20.95
C LYS A 549 5.03 58.38 -20.73
N LYS A 550 6.16 59.07 -20.59
CA LYS A 550 7.45 58.43 -20.31
C LYS A 550 7.48 57.74 -18.95
N LYS A 551 6.94 58.38 -17.89
CA LYS A 551 6.79 57.76 -16.57
C LYS A 551 5.94 56.48 -16.64
N MET A 552 4.79 56.54 -17.31
CA MET A 552 3.91 55.38 -17.49
C MET A 552 4.59 54.25 -18.29
N GLU A 553 5.40 54.58 -19.31
CA GLU A 553 6.18 53.59 -20.06
C GLU A 553 7.23 52.90 -19.17
N ASP A 554 7.90 53.64 -18.30
CA ASP A 554 8.89 53.09 -17.38
C ASP A 554 8.22 52.27 -16.25
N GLU A 555 7.10 52.71 -15.70
CA GLU A 555 6.27 51.91 -14.78
C GLU A 555 5.77 50.62 -15.42
N LEU A 556 5.33 50.68 -16.68
CA LEU A 556 4.92 49.50 -17.45
C LEU A 556 6.08 48.51 -17.66
N LYS A 557 7.32 48.99 -17.83
CA LYS A 557 8.50 48.12 -17.90
C LYS A 557 8.77 47.45 -16.55
N VAL A 558 8.68 48.18 -15.44
CA VAL A 558 8.84 47.62 -14.09
C VAL A 558 7.78 46.55 -13.83
N LEU A 559 6.50 46.85 -14.07
CA LEU A 559 5.41 45.89 -13.90
C LEU A 559 5.54 44.66 -14.81
N LYS A 560 6.03 44.82 -16.05
CA LYS A 560 6.31 43.67 -16.94
C LYS A 560 7.41 42.78 -16.37
N ASN A 561 8.45 43.36 -15.79
CA ASN A 561 9.54 42.61 -15.18
C ASN A 561 9.09 41.90 -13.89
N GLU A 562 8.32 42.56 -13.03
CA GLU A 562 7.71 41.94 -11.85
C GLU A 562 6.77 40.79 -12.23
N LEU A 563 5.94 40.97 -13.26
CA LEU A 563 5.05 39.94 -13.75
C LEU A 563 5.82 38.75 -14.36
N ALA A 564 6.98 38.99 -14.99
CA ALA A 564 7.88 37.93 -15.44
C ALA A 564 8.49 37.15 -14.26
N LEU A 565 8.98 37.83 -13.23
CA LEU A 565 9.50 37.20 -12.01
C LEU A 565 8.43 36.37 -11.30
N VAL A 566 7.21 36.90 -11.16
CA VAL A 566 6.08 36.15 -10.57
C VAL A 566 5.75 34.92 -11.40
N LYS A 567 5.80 34.99 -12.74
CA LYS A 567 5.61 33.81 -13.61
C LYS A 567 6.71 32.77 -13.41
N GLU A 568 7.96 33.20 -13.26
CA GLU A 568 9.08 32.30 -12.97
C GLU A 568 8.91 31.62 -11.60
N GLU A 569 8.54 32.37 -10.55
CA GLU A 569 8.24 31.79 -9.24
C GLU A 569 7.07 30.79 -9.28
N TRP A 570 6.02 31.10 -10.03
CA TRP A 570 4.88 30.19 -10.19
C TRP A 570 5.26 28.92 -10.92
N THR A 571 6.05 29.01 -12.00
CA THR A 571 6.53 27.82 -12.72
C THR A 571 7.51 27.00 -11.86
N ALA A 572 8.36 27.64 -11.06
CA ALA A 572 9.20 26.96 -10.08
C ALA A 572 8.38 26.22 -9.02
N LYS A 573 7.33 26.85 -8.46
CA LYS A 573 6.40 26.21 -7.51
C LYS A 573 5.61 25.07 -8.16
N GLU A 574 5.15 25.24 -9.39
CA GLU A 574 4.46 24.18 -10.13
C GLU A 574 5.37 22.96 -10.34
N ASN A 575 6.63 23.18 -10.69
CA ASN A 575 7.62 22.11 -10.86
C ASN A 575 7.95 21.41 -9.52
N LEU A 576 8.09 22.17 -8.43
CA LEU A 576 8.27 21.62 -7.09
C LEU A 576 7.08 20.74 -6.67
N LEU A 577 5.85 21.22 -6.91
CA LEU A 577 4.63 20.44 -6.62
C LEU A 577 4.55 19.18 -7.50
N LYS A 578 4.95 19.25 -8.77
CA LYS A 578 5.04 18.07 -9.65
C LYS A 578 6.06 17.05 -9.13
N GLN A 579 7.22 17.49 -8.63
CA GLN A 579 8.22 16.63 -8.02
C GLN A 579 7.68 15.97 -6.74
N GLN A 580 7.10 16.74 -5.82
CA GLN A 580 6.48 16.22 -4.60
C GLN A 580 5.36 15.22 -4.91
N LEU A 581 4.56 15.48 -5.94
CA LEU A 581 3.50 14.56 -6.38
C LEU A 581 4.07 13.27 -6.98
N GLN A 582 5.21 13.32 -7.68
CA GLN A 582 5.93 12.12 -8.13
C GLN A 582 6.51 11.32 -6.96
N GLU A 583 7.10 11.99 -5.97
CA GLU A 583 7.62 11.36 -4.75
C GLU A 583 6.51 10.67 -3.96
N LEU A 584 5.39 11.36 -3.70
CA LEU A 584 4.21 10.77 -3.05
C LEU A 584 3.65 9.59 -3.84
N ASN A 585 3.65 9.65 -5.17
CA ASN A 585 3.23 8.50 -5.98
C ASN A 585 4.19 7.31 -5.88
N ASN A 586 5.49 7.57 -5.77
CA ASN A 586 6.50 6.52 -5.56
C ASN A 586 6.38 5.91 -4.16
N GLU A 587 6.17 6.73 -3.13
CA GLU A 587 5.88 6.26 -1.77
C GLU A 587 4.59 5.44 -1.72
N LYS A 588 3.52 5.92 -2.35
CA LYS A 588 2.25 5.19 -2.47
C LYS A 588 2.44 3.82 -3.14
N ARG A 589 3.29 3.72 -4.17
CA ARG A 589 3.64 2.44 -4.81
C ARG A 589 4.43 1.52 -3.89
N LYS A 590 5.38 2.04 -3.11
CA LYS A 590 6.13 1.29 -2.10
C LYS A 590 5.22 0.77 -0.98
N VAL A 591 4.34 1.63 -0.45
CA VAL A 591 3.36 1.24 0.57
C VAL A 591 2.41 0.18 0.00
N LYS A 592 1.93 0.34 -1.24
CA LYS A 592 1.07 -0.65 -1.88
C LYS A 592 1.76 -2.00 -2.04
N SER A 593 3.06 -2.04 -2.39
CA SER A 593 3.78 -3.31 -2.52
C SER A 593 4.05 -3.97 -1.16
N VAL A 594 4.25 -3.20 -0.09
CA VAL A 594 4.31 -3.74 1.28
C VAL A 594 2.97 -4.33 1.69
N ILE A 595 1.87 -3.61 1.46
CA ILE A 595 0.51 -4.09 1.75
C ILE A 595 0.20 -5.37 0.95
N GLU A 596 0.59 -5.44 -0.32
CA GLU A 596 0.40 -6.64 -1.15
C GLU A 596 1.19 -7.84 -0.59
N LYS A 597 2.43 -7.64 -0.15
CA LYS A 597 3.24 -8.69 0.52
C LYS A 597 2.59 -9.16 1.83
N ASP A 598 2.12 -8.22 2.65
CA ASP A 598 1.47 -8.54 3.93
C ASP A 598 0.14 -9.27 3.70
N LEU A 599 -0.63 -8.88 2.68
CA LEU A 599 -1.86 -9.58 2.29
C LEU A 599 -1.58 -11.01 1.79
N ASP A 600 -0.49 -11.21 1.04
CA ASP A 600 -0.13 -12.55 0.57
C ASP A 600 0.37 -13.44 1.72
N LEU A 601 1.11 -12.88 2.70
CA LEU A 601 1.46 -13.54 3.96
C LEU A 601 0.24 -13.88 4.81
N LEU A 602 -0.75 -12.99 4.90
CA LEU A 602 -1.99 -13.26 5.61
C LEU A 602 -2.80 -14.36 4.92
N LYS A 603 -2.85 -14.37 3.59
CA LYS A 603 -3.51 -15.45 2.82
C LYS A 603 -2.80 -16.79 2.97
N SER A 604 -1.46 -16.81 3.06
CA SER A 604 -0.74 -18.07 3.30
C SER A 604 -1.04 -18.60 4.69
N LYS A 605 -1.02 -17.74 5.72
CA LYS A 605 -1.42 -18.11 7.08
C LYS A 605 -2.88 -18.52 7.18
N GLU A 606 -3.79 -17.85 6.46
CA GLU A 606 -5.20 -18.24 6.39
C GLU A 606 -5.37 -19.65 5.80
N LYS A 607 -4.59 -19.99 4.75
CA LYS A 607 -4.57 -21.35 4.21
C LYS A 607 -4.01 -22.37 5.19
N GLU A 608 -2.90 -22.06 5.86
CA GLU A 608 -2.32 -22.92 6.89
C GLU A 608 -3.32 -23.20 8.02
N VAL A 609 -4.02 -22.17 8.49
CA VAL A 609 -5.09 -22.31 9.50
C VAL A 609 -6.26 -23.12 8.93
N SER A 610 -6.68 -22.89 7.69
CA SER A 610 -7.75 -23.67 7.04
C SER A 610 -7.38 -25.15 6.90
N ASP A 611 -6.14 -25.46 6.54
CA ASP A 611 -5.66 -26.83 6.42
C ASP A 611 -5.49 -27.49 7.79
N ALA A 612 -5.04 -26.75 8.81
CA ALA A 612 -5.03 -27.21 10.20
C ALA A 612 -6.46 -27.54 10.70
N VAL A 613 -7.44 -26.68 10.41
CA VAL A 613 -8.86 -26.94 10.75
C VAL A 613 -9.38 -28.18 10.04
N LYS A 614 -9.12 -28.35 8.74
CA LYS A 614 -9.52 -29.56 8.00
C LYS A 614 -8.88 -30.83 8.56
N ASN A 615 -7.63 -30.75 9.01
CA ASN A 615 -6.95 -31.88 9.62
C ASN A 615 -7.56 -32.20 11.00
N LEU A 616 -7.85 -31.18 11.82
CA LEU A 616 -8.57 -31.36 13.09
C LEU A 616 -9.98 -31.94 12.89
N GLU A 617 -10.70 -31.55 11.83
CA GLU A 617 -12.00 -32.12 11.47
C GLU A 617 -11.86 -33.62 11.11
N LYS A 618 -10.84 -33.98 10.31
CA LYS A 618 -10.56 -35.41 10.01
C LYS A 618 -10.19 -36.21 11.24
N ASP A 619 -9.38 -35.63 12.13
CA ASP A 619 -8.99 -36.27 13.39
C ASP A 619 -10.21 -36.45 14.30
N ALA A 620 -11.12 -35.46 14.35
CA ALA A 620 -12.38 -35.57 15.07
C ALA A 620 -13.27 -36.68 14.50
N GLU A 621 -13.39 -36.78 13.17
CA GLU A 621 -14.12 -37.89 12.53
C GLU A 621 -13.48 -39.26 12.80
N HIS A 622 -12.15 -39.33 12.85
CA HIS A 622 -11.42 -40.55 13.20
C HIS A 622 -11.69 -40.97 14.64
N LEU A 623 -11.60 -40.02 15.58
CA LEU A 623 -11.91 -40.24 16.99
C LEU A 623 -13.36 -40.66 17.19
N GLU A 624 -14.31 -40.09 16.46
CA GLU A 624 -15.73 -40.50 16.53
C GLU A 624 -15.92 -41.96 16.06
N LYS A 625 -15.19 -42.39 15.01
CA LYS A 625 -15.19 -43.78 14.55
C LYS A 625 -14.58 -44.72 15.60
N GLU A 626 -13.47 -44.32 16.22
CA GLU A 626 -12.84 -45.09 17.30
C GLU A 626 -13.74 -45.19 18.53
N GLU A 627 -14.41 -44.10 18.92
CA GLU A 627 -15.37 -44.09 20.02
C GLU A 627 -16.54 -45.03 19.75
N LYS A 628 -17.10 -45.01 18.53
CA LYS A 628 -18.15 -45.97 18.11
C LYS A 628 -17.64 -47.41 18.17
N ALA A 629 -16.44 -47.70 17.68
CA ALA A 629 -15.84 -49.02 17.73
C ALA A 629 -15.57 -49.49 19.17
N ALA A 630 -15.11 -48.60 20.04
CA ALA A 630 -14.90 -48.86 21.45
C ALA A 630 -16.23 -49.12 22.18
N ALA A 631 -17.28 -48.34 21.89
CA ALA A 631 -18.62 -48.54 22.42
C ALA A 631 -19.21 -49.88 21.99
N GLU A 632 -19.00 -50.31 20.74
CA GLU A 632 -19.42 -51.64 20.27
C GLU A 632 -18.67 -52.76 20.98
N LYS A 633 -17.34 -52.65 21.14
CA LYS A 633 -16.55 -53.61 21.93
C LYS A 633 -17.04 -53.68 23.38
N ALA A 634 -17.32 -52.54 24.01
CA ALA A 634 -17.87 -52.49 25.36
C ALA A 634 -19.24 -53.19 25.45
N ARG A 635 -20.12 -53.00 24.46
CA ARG A 635 -21.40 -53.71 24.36
C ARG A 635 -21.22 -55.23 24.21
N LYS A 636 -20.25 -55.68 23.40
CA LYS A 636 -19.92 -57.12 23.26
C LYS A 636 -19.44 -57.71 24.60
N LEU A 637 -18.48 -57.04 25.26
CA LEU A 637 -17.97 -57.46 26.57
C LEU A 637 -19.08 -57.50 27.64
N LEU A 638 -20.01 -56.55 27.63
CA LEU A 638 -21.17 -56.57 28.53
C LEU A 638 -22.11 -57.77 28.25
N ARG A 639 -22.31 -58.15 26.99
CA ARG A 639 -23.08 -59.35 26.64
C ARG A 639 -22.37 -60.62 27.10
N GLU A 640 -21.07 -60.71 26.88
CA GLU A 640 -20.24 -61.83 27.34
C GLU A 640 -20.26 -61.94 28.87
N ARG A 641 -20.08 -60.83 29.59
CA ARG A 641 -20.21 -60.79 31.05
C ARG A 641 -21.57 -61.31 31.53
N LYS A 642 -22.67 -60.88 30.90
CA LYS A 642 -24.02 -61.40 31.21
C LYS A 642 -24.13 -62.91 30.95
N MET A 643 -23.49 -63.42 29.91
CA MET A 643 -23.45 -64.85 29.61
C MET A 643 -22.62 -65.62 30.64
N PHE A 644 -21.48 -65.09 31.05
CA PHE A 644 -20.67 -65.63 32.15
C PHE A 644 -21.43 -65.64 33.47
N ASP A 645 -22.14 -64.57 33.81
CA ASP A 645 -22.97 -64.51 35.03
C ASP A 645 -24.09 -65.56 35.01
N LYS A 646 -24.73 -65.78 33.84
CA LYS A 646 -25.71 -66.86 33.67
C LYS A 646 -25.06 -68.24 33.84
N LYS A 647 -23.89 -68.47 33.25
CA LYS A 647 -23.12 -69.71 33.42
C LYS A 647 -22.71 -69.91 34.88
N LEU A 648 -22.24 -68.87 35.56
CA LEU A 648 -21.85 -68.89 36.97
C LEU A 648 -23.05 -69.24 37.87
N LYS A 649 -24.22 -68.67 37.59
CA LYS A 649 -25.47 -69.05 38.28
C LYS A 649 -25.80 -70.53 38.07
N LYS A 650 -25.73 -71.03 36.84
CA LYS A 650 -25.92 -72.47 36.52
C LYS A 650 -24.90 -73.36 37.23
N PHE A 651 -23.63 -72.95 37.27
CA PHE A 651 -22.57 -73.65 38.00
C PHE A 651 -22.85 -73.67 39.50
N LYS A 652 -23.23 -72.54 40.11
CA LYS A 652 -23.60 -72.49 41.54
C LYS A 652 -24.81 -73.39 41.85
N THR A 653 -25.80 -73.46 40.97
CA THR A 653 -26.92 -74.40 41.15
C THR A 653 -26.49 -75.86 41.00
N ALA A 654 -25.62 -76.17 40.04
CA ALA A 654 -25.07 -77.52 39.86
C ALA A 654 -24.16 -77.92 41.04
N GLU A 655 -23.37 -76.99 41.58
CA GLU A 655 -22.54 -77.20 42.76
C GLU A 655 -23.38 -77.49 44.01
N ARG A 656 -24.49 -76.76 44.20
CA ARG A 656 -25.46 -77.06 45.27
C ARG A 656 -26.08 -78.44 45.11
N GLN A 657 -26.43 -78.83 43.88
CA GLN A 657 -26.96 -80.16 43.58
C GLN A 657 -25.90 -81.25 43.84
N LEU A 658 -24.65 -81.05 43.41
CA LEU A 658 -23.53 -81.94 43.69
C LEU A 658 -23.30 -82.08 45.19
N LYS A 659 -23.24 -80.99 45.95
CA LYS A 659 -23.13 -81.03 47.42
C LYS A 659 -24.28 -81.80 48.07
N SER A 660 -25.51 -81.67 47.54
CA SER A 660 -26.64 -82.46 48.04
C SER A 660 -26.50 -83.95 47.72
N ARG A 661 -26.03 -84.29 46.52
CA ARG A 661 -25.73 -85.67 46.10
C ARG A 661 -24.56 -86.25 46.88
N GLU A 662 -23.51 -85.49 47.16
CA GLU A 662 -22.39 -85.88 48.01
C GLU A 662 -22.85 -86.14 49.44
N ARG A 663 -23.75 -85.32 50.00
CA ARG A 663 -24.36 -85.58 51.31
C ARG A 663 -25.17 -86.87 51.31
N VAL A 664 -25.93 -87.14 50.25
CA VAL A 664 -26.68 -88.39 50.09
C VAL A 664 -25.72 -89.57 49.94
N ALA A 665 -24.70 -89.46 49.09
CA ALA A 665 -23.67 -90.47 48.91
C ALA A 665 -22.89 -90.74 50.20
N ALA A 666 -22.59 -89.71 51.00
CA ALA A 666 -21.97 -89.86 52.31
C ALA A 666 -22.90 -90.57 53.31
N LYS A 667 -24.21 -90.30 53.28
CA LYS A 667 -25.19 -91.05 54.08
C LYS A 667 -25.28 -92.50 53.63
N VAL A 668 -25.32 -92.75 52.32
CA VAL A 668 -25.33 -94.10 51.74
C VAL A 668 -24.03 -94.83 52.10
N LEU A 669 -22.87 -94.18 52.01
CA LEU A 669 -21.59 -94.75 52.43
C LEU A 669 -21.58 -95.07 53.92
N LYS A 670 -22.12 -94.19 54.78
CA LYS A 670 -22.29 -94.51 56.22
C LYS A 670 -23.19 -95.71 56.45
N HIS A 671 -24.28 -95.85 55.67
CA HIS A 671 -25.13 -97.05 55.72
C HIS A 671 -24.40 -98.30 55.23
N VAL A 672 -23.69 -98.21 54.10
CA VAL A 672 -22.87 -99.31 53.56
C VAL A 672 -21.74 -99.67 54.52
N GLU A 673 -21.13 -98.71 55.22
CA GLU A 673 -20.12 -98.95 56.25
C GLU A 673 -20.73 -99.60 57.50
N ALA A 674 -21.92 -99.15 57.92
CA ALA A 674 -22.66 -99.77 59.01
C ALA A 674 -23.08 -101.21 58.65
N GLU A 675 -23.52 -101.45 57.42
CA GLU A 675 -23.80 -102.78 56.89
C GLU A 675 -22.53 -103.60 56.73
N LYS A 676 -21.42 -103.05 56.24
CA LYS A 676 -20.11 -103.71 56.24
C LYS A 676 -19.68 -104.08 57.65
N LYS A 677 -19.94 -103.24 58.67
CA LYS A 677 -19.69 -103.58 60.09
C LYS A 677 -20.64 -104.67 60.58
N LYS A 678 -21.91 -104.67 60.19
CA LYS A 678 -22.86 -105.78 60.49
C LYS A 678 -22.44 -107.08 59.81
N ILE A 679 -22.07 -107.03 58.53
CA ILE A 679 -21.53 -108.13 57.73
C ILE A 679 -20.18 -108.56 58.29
N ALA A 680 -19.33 -107.66 58.78
CA ALA A 680 -18.07 -108.02 59.44
C ALA A 680 -18.33 -108.73 60.77
N LYS A 681 -19.31 -108.28 61.56
CA LYS A 681 -19.78 -108.99 62.77
C LYS A 681 -20.39 -110.35 62.43
N GLN A 682 -21.18 -110.44 61.36
CA GLN A 682 -21.71 -111.70 60.84
C GLN A 682 -20.60 -112.58 60.27
N LYS A 683 -19.60 -112.02 59.59
CA LYS A 683 -18.40 -112.72 59.11
C LYS A 683 -17.53 -113.18 60.26
N PHE A 684 -17.46 -112.45 61.37
CA PHE A 684 -16.79 -112.88 62.59
C PHE A 684 -17.56 -114.01 63.27
N LYS A 685 -18.90 -113.95 63.30
CA LYS A 685 -19.76 -115.07 63.73
C LYS A 685 -19.65 -116.27 62.79
N ILE A 686 -19.60 -116.06 61.48
CA ILE A 686 -19.40 -117.09 60.44
C ILE A 686 -17.97 -117.62 60.46
N ALA A 687 -16.96 -116.80 60.80
CA ALA A 687 -15.56 -117.20 60.97
C ALA A 687 -15.41 -118.03 62.23
N ARG A 688 -16.08 -117.66 63.34
CA ARG A 688 -16.16 -118.46 64.56
C ARG A 688 -16.92 -119.76 64.33
N VAL A 689 -18.01 -119.72 63.55
CA VAL A 689 -18.70 -120.92 63.06
C VAL A 689 -17.82 -121.70 62.09
N LYS A 690 -16.97 -121.08 61.27
CA LYS A 690 -16.03 -121.72 60.34
C LYS A 690 -14.80 -122.29 61.03
N GLU A 691 -14.32 -121.71 62.13
CA GLU A 691 -13.30 -122.29 63.03
C GLU A 691 -13.90 -123.53 63.71
N LEU A 692 -15.13 -123.41 64.23
CA LEU A 692 -15.91 -124.56 64.74
C LEU A 692 -16.23 -125.58 63.63
N LYS A 693 -16.31 -125.17 62.36
CA LYS A 693 -16.48 -126.01 61.17
C LYS A 693 -15.16 -126.43 60.51
N GLN A 694 -13.99 -125.98 61.01
CA GLN A 694 -12.63 -126.35 60.61
C GLN A 694 -12.03 -127.36 61.59
N SER A 695 -12.50 -127.40 62.84
CA SER A 695 -12.33 -128.54 63.74
C SER A 695 -13.16 -129.78 63.33
N LEU A 696 -14.12 -129.62 62.40
CA LEU A 696 -15.08 -130.64 61.94
C LEU A 696 -14.76 -131.37 60.60
N PRO A 697 -13.75 -131.01 59.78
CA PRO A 697 -13.34 -131.77 58.59
C PRO A 697 -11.91 -132.36 58.70
N ALA A 698 -11.21 -132.16 59.82
CA ALA A 698 -10.37 -133.24 60.36
C ALA A 698 -11.22 -134.51 60.59
N LEU A 699 -12.51 -134.31 60.85
CA LEU A 699 -13.53 -135.35 60.97
C LEU A 699 -14.03 -135.87 59.62
N GLU A 700 -13.87 -135.16 58.49
CA GLU A 700 -14.34 -135.65 57.18
C GLU A 700 -13.41 -135.22 56.03
N LYS A 701 -12.25 -135.88 55.96
CA LYS A 701 -11.77 -136.75 54.86
C LYS A 701 -12.69 -136.99 53.64
N LYS A 702 -14.01 -136.81 53.78
CA LYS A 702 -15.00 -136.71 52.72
C LYS A 702 -15.11 -135.22 52.37
N TYR A 703 -14.55 -134.73 51.30
CA TYR A 703 -15.15 -135.03 50.02
C TYR A 703 -14.17 -134.56 48.94
N PHE A 704 -12.97 -135.12 49.05
CA PHE A 704 -11.80 -135.09 48.17
C PHE A 704 -12.03 -135.00 46.65
N ASN A 705 -13.27 -135.03 46.17
CA ASN A 705 -13.68 -135.07 44.77
C ASN A 705 -14.07 -133.68 44.19
N LEU A 706 -14.30 -132.66 45.02
CA LEU A 706 -14.66 -131.30 44.54
C LEU A 706 -13.46 -130.43 44.13
N LYS A 707 -12.25 -130.95 44.33
CA LYS A 707 -10.98 -130.26 44.06
C LYS A 707 -10.60 -130.25 42.57
N ASP A 708 -11.16 -131.14 41.76
CA ASP A 708 -10.77 -131.33 40.35
C ASP A 708 -11.63 -130.55 39.34
N GLU A 709 -12.84 -130.11 39.71
CA GLU A 709 -13.74 -129.38 38.79
C GLU A 709 -13.52 -127.87 38.74
N VAL A 710 -12.94 -127.27 39.79
CA VAL A 710 -12.78 -125.80 39.90
C VAL A 710 -11.65 -125.26 39.01
N GLN A 711 -10.67 -126.07 38.63
CA GLN A 711 -9.56 -125.63 37.77
C GLN A 711 -9.91 -125.49 36.27
N LYS A 712 -10.97 -126.16 35.78
CA LYS A 712 -11.39 -126.11 34.37
C LYS A 712 -12.28 -124.90 34.03
N LEU A 713 -13.06 -124.39 34.99
CA LEU A 713 -14.01 -123.30 34.73
C LEU A 713 -13.38 -121.89 34.85
N THR A 714 -12.16 -121.77 35.38
CA THR A 714 -11.46 -120.49 35.53
C THR A 714 -10.80 -119.95 34.25
N THR A 715 -10.58 -120.77 33.22
CA THR A 715 -9.87 -120.36 31.98
C THR A 715 -10.79 -119.94 30.83
N GLU A 716 -12.08 -120.32 30.87
CA GLU A 716 -13.02 -120.05 29.77
C GLU A 716 -13.79 -118.73 29.91
N ALA A 717 -13.89 -118.15 31.11
CA ALA A 717 -14.66 -116.94 31.34
C ALA A 717 -13.92 -115.61 31.03
N LEU A 718 -12.59 -115.60 30.93
CA LEU A 718 -11.79 -114.37 30.79
C LEU A 718 -11.48 -113.96 29.33
N ASN A 719 -11.69 -114.84 28.34
CA ASN A 719 -11.29 -114.58 26.94
C ASN A 719 -12.40 -114.06 26.01
N LYS A 720 -13.64 -113.91 26.49
CA LYS A 720 -14.79 -113.46 25.67
C LYS A 720 -15.21 -111.98 25.84
N ALA A 721 -14.43 -111.16 26.53
CA ALA A 721 -14.70 -109.71 26.68
C ALA A 721 -13.65 -108.79 26.02
N ARG A 722 -12.94 -109.28 24.99
CA ARG A 722 -12.22 -108.44 24.02
C ARG A 722 -13.02 -108.38 22.72
N LYS A 723 -13.62 -107.21 22.41
CA LYS A 723 -13.53 -106.49 21.11
C LYS A 723 -14.74 -105.60 20.84
N LEU A 724 -14.62 -104.29 21.06
CA LEU A 724 -15.22 -103.21 20.25
C LEU A 724 -14.34 -101.94 20.46
N SER A 725 -13.44 -101.65 19.52
CA SER A 725 -13.59 -100.68 18.41
C SER A 725 -13.39 -99.20 18.81
N LYS A 726 -12.32 -98.58 18.26
CA LYS A 726 -12.06 -97.13 18.06
C LYS A 726 -12.04 -96.15 19.27
N LYS A 727 -11.45 -96.51 20.43
CA LYS A 727 -11.30 -95.57 21.58
C LYS A 727 -9.87 -95.10 21.91
N SER A 728 -8.82 -95.63 21.26
CA SER A 728 -7.42 -95.34 21.64
C SER A 728 -6.78 -94.15 20.91
N LYS A 729 -7.18 -93.84 19.67
CA LYS A 729 -6.64 -92.68 18.94
C LYS A 729 -7.22 -91.34 19.45
N VAL A 730 -8.50 -91.30 19.80
CA VAL A 730 -9.14 -90.11 20.40
C VAL A 730 -8.55 -89.80 21.78
N LYS A 731 -8.31 -90.82 22.62
CA LYS A 731 -7.67 -90.64 23.94
C LYS A 731 -6.22 -90.14 23.89
N LYS A 732 -5.49 -90.36 22.79
CA LYS A 732 -4.14 -89.80 22.60
C LYS A 732 -4.22 -88.32 22.21
N TYR A 733 -5.10 -87.98 21.27
CA TYR A 733 -5.32 -86.58 20.89
C TYR A 733 -5.95 -85.74 22.01
N GLU A 734 -6.88 -86.29 22.80
CA GLU A 734 -7.44 -85.61 23.99
C GLU A 734 -6.35 -85.34 25.03
N LYS A 735 -5.44 -86.29 25.27
CA LYS A 735 -4.31 -86.08 26.20
C LYS A 735 -3.30 -85.06 25.68
N GLU A 736 -3.02 -85.04 24.38
CA GLU A 736 -2.15 -84.01 23.79
C GLU A 736 -2.80 -82.63 23.79
N LEU A 737 -4.12 -82.54 23.60
CA LEU A 737 -4.86 -81.29 23.66
C LEU A 737 -4.94 -80.76 25.10
N ASP A 738 -5.23 -81.62 26.07
CA ASP A 738 -5.22 -81.27 27.50
C ASP A 738 -3.84 -80.80 27.96
N GLN A 739 -2.76 -81.43 27.47
CA GLN A 739 -1.39 -81.02 27.77
C GLN A 739 -1.04 -79.66 27.14
N LYS A 740 -1.49 -79.39 25.91
CA LYS A 740 -1.31 -78.09 25.25
C LYS A 740 -2.15 -77.00 25.90
N GLU A 741 -3.39 -77.27 26.28
CA GLU A 741 -4.24 -76.32 27.02
C GLU A 741 -3.65 -76.03 28.40
N GLN A 742 -3.13 -77.02 29.12
CA GLN A 742 -2.45 -76.80 30.39
C GLN A 742 -1.13 -76.01 30.23
N ALA A 743 -0.41 -76.18 29.14
CA ALA A 743 0.78 -75.37 28.83
C ALA A 743 0.41 -73.92 28.54
N ILE A 744 -0.62 -73.69 27.72
CA ILE A 744 -1.14 -72.34 27.40
C ILE A 744 -1.66 -71.65 28.67
N HIS A 745 -2.36 -72.37 29.54
CA HIS A 745 -2.83 -71.80 30.81
C HIS A 745 -1.67 -71.46 31.76
N LYS A 746 -0.58 -72.23 31.76
CA LYS A 746 0.62 -71.90 32.53
C LYS A 746 1.32 -70.67 31.97
N GLU A 747 1.51 -70.58 30.66
CA GLU A 747 2.10 -69.40 29.99
C GLU A 747 1.24 -68.16 30.20
N TYR A 748 -0.08 -68.28 30.04
CA TYR A 748 -1.02 -67.19 30.30
C TYR A 748 -0.92 -66.69 31.75
N ASN A 749 -0.84 -67.60 32.72
CA ASN A 749 -0.69 -67.22 34.13
C ASN A 749 0.67 -66.59 34.43
N VAL A 750 1.73 -66.96 33.71
CA VAL A 750 3.05 -66.31 33.81
C VAL A 750 3.00 -64.90 33.21
N LEU A 751 2.46 -64.75 32.00
CA LEU A 751 2.30 -63.45 31.35
C LEU A 751 1.36 -62.53 32.12
N GLU A 752 0.32 -63.06 32.76
CA GLU A 752 -0.59 -62.27 33.58
C GLU A 752 0.08 -61.83 34.89
N LYS A 753 0.97 -62.66 35.47
CA LYS A 753 1.81 -62.26 36.60
C LYS A 753 2.81 -61.18 36.21
N GLU A 754 3.53 -61.35 35.09
CA GLU A 754 4.46 -60.35 34.57
C GLU A 754 3.76 -59.04 34.24
N ARG A 755 2.55 -59.09 33.64
CA ARG A 755 1.74 -57.90 33.39
C ARG A 755 1.35 -57.20 34.69
N ARG A 756 0.88 -57.94 35.70
CA ARG A 756 0.54 -57.37 37.02
C ARG A 756 1.76 -56.81 37.73
N GLU A 757 2.93 -57.42 37.54
CA GLU A 757 4.19 -56.97 38.12
C GLU A 757 4.71 -55.71 37.42
N LEU A 758 4.61 -55.63 36.09
CA LEU A 758 4.88 -54.40 35.32
C LEU A 758 3.91 -53.27 35.69
N GLU A 759 2.63 -53.58 35.87
CA GLU A 759 1.62 -52.61 36.28
C GLU A 759 1.85 -52.14 37.72
N ARG A 760 2.29 -53.05 38.61
CA ARG A 760 2.73 -52.72 39.96
C ARG A 760 4.00 -51.85 39.94
N LEU A 761 5.00 -52.19 39.13
CA LEU A 761 6.23 -51.41 38.98
C LEU A 761 5.97 -50.02 38.39
N ARG A 762 5.07 -49.90 37.41
CA ARG A 762 4.59 -48.60 36.89
C ARG A 762 3.89 -47.81 37.99
N SER A 763 2.97 -48.43 38.74
CA SER A 763 2.30 -47.77 39.85
C SER A 763 3.27 -47.35 40.96
N MET A 764 4.31 -48.14 41.22
CA MET A 764 5.36 -47.85 42.19
C MET A 764 6.27 -46.74 41.68
N LYS A 765 6.62 -46.72 40.39
CA LYS A 765 7.39 -45.63 39.76
C LYS A 765 6.60 -44.32 39.81
N ASP A 766 5.31 -44.36 39.47
CA ASP A 766 4.43 -43.19 39.51
C ASP A 766 4.19 -42.70 40.95
N ALA A 767 4.02 -43.62 41.90
CA ALA A 767 3.88 -43.29 43.31
C ALA A 767 5.19 -42.74 43.89
N ALA A 768 6.33 -43.36 43.59
CA ALA A 768 7.65 -42.88 44.00
C ALA A 768 7.95 -41.51 43.37
N PHE A 769 7.61 -41.29 42.11
CA PHE A 769 7.77 -40.00 41.43
C PHE A 769 6.85 -38.93 42.03
N LYS A 770 5.59 -39.25 42.34
CA LYS A 770 4.69 -38.33 43.06
C LYS A 770 5.19 -38.02 44.47
N THR A 771 5.76 -39.00 45.16
CA THR A 771 6.31 -38.82 46.52
C THR A 771 7.59 -38.00 46.47
N TYR A 772 8.44 -38.22 45.46
CA TYR A 772 9.63 -37.44 45.17
C TYR A 772 9.28 -35.99 44.85
N LEU A 773 8.35 -35.74 43.94
CA LEU A 773 7.88 -34.38 43.60
C LEU A 773 7.26 -33.68 44.81
N LYS A 774 6.50 -34.39 45.65
CA LYS A 774 5.97 -33.81 46.89
C LYS A 774 7.10 -33.43 47.85
N ARG A 775 8.14 -34.27 47.97
CA ARG A 775 9.29 -34.02 48.83
C ARG A 775 10.14 -32.85 48.35
N GLU A 776 10.46 -32.80 47.06
CA GLU A 776 11.16 -31.65 46.45
C GLU A 776 10.32 -30.37 46.55
N MET A 777 9.01 -30.43 46.28
CA MET A 777 8.13 -29.27 46.44
C MET A 777 8.11 -28.75 47.87
N THR A 778 8.09 -29.64 48.88
CA THR A 778 8.19 -29.23 50.30
C THR A 778 9.56 -28.68 50.65
N GLU A 779 10.65 -29.26 50.14
CA GLU A 779 12.02 -28.77 50.36
C GLU A 779 12.27 -27.41 49.66
N ILE A 780 11.63 -27.16 48.52
CA ILE A 780 11.64 -25.86 47.82
C ILE A 780 10.73 -24.83 48.52
N GLU A 781 9.65 -25.27 49.18
CA GLU A 781 8.78 -24.41 49.97
C GLU A 781 9.40 -23.99 51.31
N GLU A 782 10.22 -24.84 51.93
CA GLU A 782 10.83 -24.62 53.26
C GLU A 782 12.33 -24.21 53.22
N GLY A 783 12.99 -24.30 52.06
CA GLY A 783 14.42 -23.98 51.92
C GLY A 783 14.79 -22.49 51.92
N PRO A 784 16.03 -22.12 52.32
CA PRO A 784 16.49 -20.73 52.47
C PRO A 784 16.67 -19.95 51.15
N TYR A 785 16.37 -20.55 50.00
CA TYR A 785 16.43 -19.90 48.67
C TYR A 785 15.14 -19.11 48.32
N SER A 786 14.20 -18.96 49.26
CA SER A 786 12.89 -18.33 49.01
C SER A 786 12.88 -16.80 49.08
N ALA A 787 14.01 -16.16 49.42
CA ALA A 787 14.10 -14.71 49.52
C ALA A 787 14.93 -14.14 48.35
N ALA A 788 14.24 -13.43 47.46
CA ALA A 788 14.76 -12.62 46.34
C ALA A 788 15.09 -13.37 45.02
N VAL A 789 14.08 -13.92 44.36
CA VAL A 789 14.13 -14.20 42.91
C VAL A 789 13.59 -12.98 42.16
N SER A 790 14.41 -12.38 41.30
CA SER A 790 14.04 -11.19 40.53
C SER A 790 13.34 -11.55 39.20
N ARG A 791 12.56 -10.61 38.64
CA ARG A 791 11.73 -10.81 37.43
C ARG A 791 12.42 -11.41 36.18
N PRO A 792 13.71 -11.09 35.87
CA PRO A 792 14.42 -11.69 34.73
C PRO A 792 14.60 -13.21 34.85
N GLU A 793 14.70 -13.73 36.07
CA GLU A 793 15.13 -15.10 36.31
C GLU A 793 14.09 -16.15 35.88
N ILE A 794 12.80 -15.81 35.81
CA ILE A 794 11.77 -16.76 35.37
C ILE A 794 11.91 -17.12 33.90
N HIS A 795 12.23 -16.13 33.05
CA HIS A 795 12.41 -16.37 31.63
C HIS A 795 13.67 -17.19 31.37
N ASP A 796 14.74 -16.95 32.12
CA ASP A 796 15.96 -17.77 32.05
C ASP A 796 15.68 -19.22 32.47
N LYS A 797 14.88 -19.44 33.51
CA LYS A 797 14.46 -20.80 33.94
C LYS A 797 13.56 -21.48 32.90
N LEU A 798 12.68 -20.74 32.24
CA LEU A 798 11.87 -21.26 31.12
C LEU A 798 12.75 -21.67 29.95
N GLN A 799 13.78 -20.88 29.65
CA GLN A 799 14.73 -21.19 28.59
C GLN A 799 15.62 -22.37 28.95
N GLU A 800 16.11 -22.45 30.18
CA GLU A 800 16.85 -23.61 30.71
C GLU A 800 16.01 -24.89 30.62
N ALA A 801 14.72 -24.83 30.93
CA ALA A 801 13.81 -25.97 30.79
C ALA A 801 13.60 -26.38 29.32
N ARG A 802 13.59 -25.43 28.38
CA ARG A 802 13.59 -25.70 26.93
C ARG A 802 14.89 -26.35 26.47
N GLU A 803 16.02 -25.90 26.97
CA GLU A 803 17.34 -26.47 26.67
C GLU A 803 17.46 -27.90 27.20
N LEU A 804 17.01 -28.17 28.44
CA LEU A 804 16.96 -29.51 29.02
C LEU A 804 16.06 -30.46 28.20
N LEU A 805 14.92 -29.96 27.73
CA LEU A 805 14.03 -30.72 26.85
C LEU A 805 14.71 -31.04 25.51
N ASN A 806 15.33 -30.05 24.87
CA ASN A 806 16.06 -30.23 23.62
C ASN A 806 17.26 -31.18 23.76
N ALA A 807 17.86 -31.25 24.95
CA ALA A 807 18.92 -32.20 25.29
C ALA A 807 18.40 -33.62 25.60
N GLY A 808 17.08 -33.87 25.53
CA GLY A 808 16.47 -35.17 25.81
C GLY A 808 16.34 -35.50 27.30
N LYS A 809 16.62 -34.56 28.21
CA LYS A 809 16.51 -34.73 29.66
C LYS A 809 15.09 -34.38 30.13
N ILE A 810 14.14 -35.23 29.76
CA ILE A 810 12.69 -34.98 29.97
C ILE A 810 12.36 -34.84 31.46
N ASP A 811 12.91 -35.69 32.32
CA ASP A 811 12.65 -35.65 33.77
C ASP A 811 13.14 -34.34 34.43
N ASP A 812 14.29 -33.83 34.01
CA ASP A 812 14.86 -32.57 34.50
C ASP A 812 14.05 -31.37 34.01
N ALA A 813 13.59 -31.39 32.75
CA ALA A 813 12.70 -30.37 32.20
C ALA A 813 11.35 -30.33 32.96
N ILE A 814 10.79 -31.49 33.33
CA ILE A 814 9.57 -31.58 34.15
C ILE A 814 9.78 -30.94 35.52
N ARG A 815 10.92 -31.22 36.19
CA ARG A 815 11.24 -30.59 37.48
C ARG A 815 11.35 -29.08 37.37
N ARG A 816 12.06 -28.57 36.36
CA ARG A 816 12.25 -27.13 36.16
C ARG A 816 10.93 -26.42 35.87
N VAL A 817 10.02 -27.05 35.13
CA VAL A 817 8.65 -26.52 34.94
C VAL A 817 7.87 -26.47 36.26
N ALA A 818 7.97 -27.49 37.11
CA ALA A 818 7.29 -27.50 38.41
C ALA A 818 7.79 -26.37 39.32
N GLU A 819 9.11 -26.13 39.35
CA GLU A 819 9.71 -25.01 40.08
C GLU A 819 9.19 -23.65 39.59
N ILE A 820 9.12 -23.45 38.27
CA ILE A 820 8.58 -22.21 37.66
C ILE A 820 7.11 -22.01 38.05
N GLU A 821 6.31 -23.08 38.14
CA GLU A 821 4.90 -22.99 38.58
C GLU A 821 4.76 -22.57 40.05
N VAL A 822 5.65 -23.05 40.92
CA VAL A 822 5.69 -22.62 42.33
C VAL A 822 6.08 -21.15 42.40
N TRP A 823 7.05 -20.71 41.61
CA TRP A 823 7.50 -19.31 41.58
C TRP A 823 6.41 -18.38 41.05
N LEU A 824 5.70 -18.77 39.99
CA LEU A 824 4.55 -18.04 39.44
C LEU A 824 3.38 -17.88 40.43
N LYS A 825 3.23 -18.82 41.38
CA LYS A 825 2.22 -18.70 42.45
C LYS A 825 2.64 -17.72 43.54
N LYS A 826 3.94 -17.62 43.82
CA LYS A 826 4.49 -16.75 44.88
C LYS A 826 4.70 -15.31 44.41
N LEU A 827 5.02 -15.08 43.13
CA LEU A 827 5.28 -13.74 42.60
C LEU A 827 3.99 -12.97 42.29
N GLN A 828 3.88 -11.76 42.86
CA GLN A 828 2.83 -10.80 42.52
C GLN A 828 3.17 -10.12 41.19
N LEU A 829 2.90 -10.83 40.08
CA LEU A 829 3.07 -10.32 38.71
C LEU A 829 1.82 -9.59 38.24
N ASN A 830 2.00 -8.61 37.35
CA ASN A 830 0.88 -7.99 36.65
C ASN A 830 0.10 -9.05 35.86
N THR A 831 -1.22 -8.87 35.74
CA THR A 831 -2.12 -9.86 35.10
C THR A 831 -1.70 -10.25 33.69
N ASP A 832 -1.13 -9.32 32.92
CA ASP A 832 -0.69 -9.57 31.55
C ASP A 832 0.64 -10.31 31.48
N GLU A 833 1.59 -9.98 32.36
CA GLU A 833 2.87 -10.71 32.46
C GLU A 833 2.64 -12.16 32.91
N ARG A 834 1.77 -12.35 33.90
CA ARG A 834 1.36 -13.69 34.35
C ARG A 834 0.69 -14.49 33.24
N ARG A 835 -0.05 -13.84 32.33
CA ARG A 835 -0.63 -14.50 31.16
C ARG A 835 0.46 -14.94 30.19
N ASN A 836 1.42 -14.08 29.85
CA ASN A 836 2.50 -14.40 28.93
C ASN A 836 3.35 -15.57 29.42
N ILE A 837 3.79 -15.55 30.68
CA ILE A 837 4.58 -16.64 31.26
C ILE A 837 3.76 -17.94 31.34
N ASN A 838 2.45 -17.86 31.61
CA ASN A 838 1.57 -19.04 31.55
C ASN A 838 1.41 -19.60 30.13
N TYR A 839 1.45 -18.78 29.09
CA TYR A 839 1.45 -19.26 27.71
C TYR A 839 2.75 -20.01 27.40
N ASP A 840 3.91 -19.43 27.74
CA ASP A 840 5.20 -20.07 27.56
C ASP A 840 5.32 -21.39 28.34
N LEU A 841 4.78 -21.43 29.55
CA LEU A 841 4.75 -22.63 30.39
C LEU A 841 3.81 -23.71 29.85
N LYS A 842 2.66 -23.33 29.27
CA LYS A 842 1.76 -24.27 28.59
C LYS A 842 2.38 -24.85 27.33
N ASP A 843 3.04 -24.01 26.54
CA ASP A 843 3.76 -24.42 25.34
C ASP A 843 4.87 -25.42 25.70
N LEU A 844 5.69 -25.09 26.70
CA LEU A 844 6.74 -25.97 27.20
C LEU A 844 6.19 -27.31 27.74
N LYS A 845 5.09 -27.30 28.51
CA LYS A 845 4.41 -28.53 28.95
C LYS A 845 3.91 -29.40 27.80
N THR A 846 3.45 -28.76 26.73
CA THR A 846 2.99 -29.48 25.52
C THR A 846 4.19 -30.12 24.83
N SER A 847 5.29 -29.39 24.69
CA SER A 847 6.55 -29.90 24.12
C SER A 847 7.14 -31.04 24.95
N ILE A 848 7.12 -30.96 26.28
CA ILE A 848 7.52 -32.06 27.18
C ILE A 848 6.63 -33.29 26.96
N LYS A 849 5.31 -33.10 26.89
CA LYS A 849 4.36 -34.21 26.68
C LYS A 849 4.59 -34.89 25.33
N LEU A 850 4.85 -34.11 24.28
CA LEU A 850 5.18 -34.62 22.94
C LEU A 850 6.50 -35.39 22.93
N ALA A 851 7.53 -34.91 23.64
CA ALA A 851 8.80 -35.63 23.75
C ALA A 851 8.72 -36.92 24.58
N SER A 852 7.75 -37.02 25.50
CA SER A 852 7.54 -38.20 26.35
C SER A 852 6.74 -39.34 25.70
N LEU A 853 6.03 -39.03 24.60
CA LEU A 853 5.29 -39.99 23.78
C LEU A 853 6.21 -40.60 22.74
#